data_AF-A0A150PED5-F1
#
_entry.id   AF-A0A150PED5-F1
#
_cell.length_a   1.000
_cell.length_b   1.000
_cell.length_c   1.000
_cell.angle_alpha   90.00
_cell.angle_beta   90.00
_cell.angle_gamma   90.00
#
_symmetry.space_group_name_H-M   'P 1'
#
loop_
_entity.id
_entity.type
_entity.pdbx_description
1 polymer ?
#
loop_
_entity_poly.entity_id
_entity_poly.type
_entity_poly.pdbx_seq_one_letter_code
_entity_poly.pdbx_strand_id
1 'polypeptide(L)'
;MRNLSFGFAHPLAIKTSSAAVLALVALGAAACGSYGVDEGSFDDVELALGEADGPSGSGIAVSAVSGTVSSTGVAVGTGTGTGVGGGGSTSVGGPVTVTVTSTGVGGEGGGGPIDPPPPEPVGPPGVGFWQFDDCGGSTPELLDSSGNGSTATRSTRAACAPGISGLGISFDHKNATVTVDDDPRFTFGQNLAVAAWVNPASVSGSKVQTIVQEKGSGDSSFALVVRNGEVRFSVTLQSGRTITSRAAIEEGVWTHVAGIYDGRFVRLFLNGEQFGQISAPGTIGDVSAPIHIGNNPQNQRFTGLIDEVWLSASPTSASEIAQLSCLRRPASLVVTPESSGPVAPNTPVSYQIAVTNNDVGACFPADYFLDIFGDAGINVSAEPQFFPGVEPGDTVTFPVTVTGSEDAEPGVHQIPFSVFNFSAPDFLAGTGALNYELTEPTGCFVRTSREIFVKHLSVVEDPIRTTFDGPPGDPRTGAWTFARLMEDMAPTPADAPAMVEELFDTWLTDQVVNGFTVPARPAIQQVVLDEWPRNADGSLDLRRAPLLLLGIVNRIDVRNLAEGHAGEGRFVFGVFSQGFAQQFTVILEYKLPASTEADVLDWANAWHALGSLPFPSEEYNAALQEITTRFAGRNAAPGRPNGSSIGQIRTNEIALAGPWELREFVLSPETGFLRPETVKLTPDQNFDGTPTLADFVNQNEADILLERHTVPDVFQGAPFLGGSSFNNLTAWFAPGILNNEARHKFSLNTCNGCHGAAETGTGFLHVNPRFPGGEASLSGFMTGISIPDPVTGELRTLNDLGRRNQDL
;
A
#
# COMPACT_ATOMS: atom_id res chain seq x y z
N MET A 1 -16.00 30.53 73.52
CA MET A 1 -17.00 31.60 73.76
C MET A 1 -16.72 32.72 72.75
N ARG A 2 -17.61 33.12 71.85
CA ARG A 2 -18.95 32.63 71.47
C ARG A 2 -19.05 32.79 69.92
N ASN A 3 -19.35 31.73 69.16
CA ASN A 3 -20.66 31.41 68.53
C ASN A 3 -20.96 32.23 67.25
N LEU A 4 -21.80 31.89 66.26
CA LEU A 4 -22.49 30.69 65.67
C LEU A 4 -23.20 31.27 64.40
N SER A 5 -23.59 30.59 63.31
CA SER A 5 -23.41 29.21 62.78
C SER A 5 -23.81 29.19 61.28
N PHE A 6 -23.71 28.03 60.62
CA PHE A 6 -24.34 27.78 59.30
C PHE A 6 -25.89 27.77 59.35
N GLY A 7 -26.54 27.98 58.20
CA GLY A 7 -27.95 27.57 58.00
C GLY A 7 -28.68 28.16 56.76
N PHE A 8 -28.77 27.37 55.67
CA PHE A 8 -29.88 27.17 54.69
C PHE A 8 -31.12 28.11 54.69
N ALA A 9 -31.80 28.43 53.58
CA ALA A 9 -31.66 28.07 52.15
C ALA A 9 -32.45 29.07 51.24
N HIS A 10 -32.25 28.96 49.91
CA HIS A 10 -33.12 29.28 48.74
C HIS A 10 -34.34 30.24 48.86
N PRO A 11 -34.70 31.04 47.81
CA PRO A 11 -34.77 30.55 46.42
C PRO A 11 -34.59 31.58 45.26
N LEU A 12 -34.76 31.06 44.03
CA LEU A 12 -35.36 31.69 42.84
C LEU A 12 -34.70 32.88 42.10
N ALA A 13 -34.39 32.57 40.82
CA ALA A 13 -34.76 33.33 39.62
C ALA A 13 -33.93 34.57 39.16
N ILE A 14 -33.33 34.38 37.97
CA ILE A 14 -33.30 35.30 36.82
C ILE A 14 -32.67 36.69 37.04
N LYS A 15 -31.49 36.92 36.45
CA LYS A 15 -31.30 37.97 35.42
C LYS A 15 -29.97 37.91 34.66
N THR A 16 -30.08 38.26 33.39
CA THR A 16 -29.05 38.71 32.44
C THR A 16 -28.12 39.80 32.98
N SER A 17 -26.83 39.79 32.63
CA SER A 17 -26.23 40.75 31.65
C SER A 17 -24.68 40.80 31.71
N SER A 18 -24.09 41.09 30.54
CA SER A 18 -22.66 41.15 30.19
C SER A 18 -21.70 41.96 31.08
N ALA A 19 -20.49 41.42 31.28
CA ALA A 19 -19.17 42.11 31.32
C ALA A 19 -18.08 41.00 31.34
N ALA A 20 -17.25 40.78 30.32
CA ALA A 20 -16.16 41.63 29.81
C ALA A 20 -14.84 41.54 30.64
N VAL A 21 -13.86 40.83 30.04
CA VAL A 21 -12.42 41.17 29.96
C VAL A 21 -11.42 40.65 31.03
N LEU A 22 -10.41 39.93 30.48
CA LEU A 22 -9.02 39.65 30.92
C LEU A 22 -8.69 38.63 32.03
N ALA A 23 -8.13 37.51 31.59
CA ALA A 23 -6.80 37.03 32.02
C ALA A 23 -6.09 36.42 30.79
N LEU A 24 -4.79 36.66 30.62
CA LEU A 24 -4.05 36.43 29.36
C LEU A 24 -2.93 35.37 29.52
N VAL A 25 -2.74 34.57 28.46
CA VAL A 25 -1.48 33.91 28.01
C VAL A 25 -0.70 33.00 28.98
N ALA A 26 -0.57 31.74 28.58
CA ALA A 26 0.70 31.01 28.53
C ALA A 26 0.61 29.82 27.55
N LEU A 27 0.90 30.05 26.27
CA LEU A 27 1.19 29.03 25.25
C LEU A 27 2.12 29.66 24.21
N GLY A 28 3.13 28.92 23.76
CA GLY A 28 4.27 29.47 23.03
C GLY A 28 4.02 29.67 21.55
N ALA A 29 3.73 30.91 21.14
CA ALA A 29 3.84 31.31 19.75
C ALA A 29 5.31 31.62 19.42
N ALA A 30 5.98 30.70 18.71
CA ALA A 30 7.22 31.01 18.01
C ALA A 30 6.85 31.73 16.71
N ALA A 31 6.89 33.06 16.71
CA ALA A 31 6.53 33.85 15.54
C ALA A 31 7.51 33.63 14.38
N CYS A 32 7.03 33.22 13.21
CA CYS A 32 7.73 33.45 11.95
C CYS A 32 7.81 34.97 11.74
N GLY A 33 8.96 35.58 12.05
CA GLY A 33 9.00 37.02 12.28
C GLY A 33 10.38 37.63 12.49
N SER A 34 11.33 37.33 11.60
CA SER A 34 12.53 38.16 11.44
C SER A 34 13.00 38.19 9.99
N TYR A 35 12.61 39.24 9.26
CA TYR A 35 13.14 39.53 7.93
C TYR A 35 14.64 39.81 8.01
N GLY A 36 15.46 38.84 7.60
CA GLY A 36 16.84 39.04 7.22
C GLY A 36 16.91 39.21 5.71
N VAL A 37 17.22 40.42 5.25
CA VAL A 37 17.43 40.69 3.82
C VAL A 37 18.86 40.33 3.48
N ASP A 38 19.06 39.26 2.71
CA ASP A 38 20.32 39.00 2.00
C ASP A 38 19.99 38.65 0.54
N GLU A 39 20.55 39.45 -0.39
CA GLU A 39 20.55 39.13 -1.81
C GLU A 39 21.59 38.03 -2.06
N GLY A 40 21.16 36.90 -2.63
CA GLY A 40 22.05 35.75 -2.83
C GLY A 40 21.61 34.87 -3.99
N SER A 41 22.22 35.10 -5.16
CA SER A 41 22.34 34.06 -6.20
C SER A 41 22.99 32.83 -5.59
N PHE A 42 22.46 31.63 -5.87
CA PHE A 42 23.16 30.39 -5.60
C PHE A 42 23.42 29.65 -6.91
N ASP A 43 24.68 29.75 -7.32
CA ASP A 43 25.26 29.09 -8.47
C ASP A 43 25.32 27.56 -8.30
N ASP A 44 25.57 26.89 -9.43
CA ASP A 44 25.73 25.45 -9.58
C ASP A 44 26.65 24.78 -8.54
N VAL A 45 26.24 23.60 -8.07
CA VAL A 45 27.17 22.61 -7.49
C VAL A 45 27.48 21.55 -8.55
N GLU A 46 28.51 21.85 -9.33
CA GLU A 46 29.12 20.94 -10.29
C GLU A 46 29.71 19.70 -9.58
N LEU A 47 29.11 18.52 -9.78
CA LEU A 47 29.70 17.24 -9.40
C LEU A 47 30.35 16.58 -10.62
N ALA A 48 31.60 16.94 -10.88
CA ALA A 48 32.40 16.38 -11.94
C ALA A 48 32.71 14.88 -11.73
N LEU A 49 32.35 14.05 -12.71
CA LEU A 49 32.95 12.73 -12.94
C LEU A 49 33.34 12.61 -14.43
N GLY A 50 34.55 12.10 -14.65
CA GLY A 50 35.31 12.34 -15.89
C GLY A 50 34.95 11.47 -17.10
N GLU A 51 35.42 11.94 -18.25
CA GLU A 51 35.25 11.33 -19.58
C GLU A 51 35.86 9.92 -19.69
N ALA A 52 35.20 9.05 -20.46
CA ALA A 52 35.79 7.85 -21.05
C ALA A 52 35.19 7.61 -22.45
N ASP A 53 36.00 7.81 -23.50
CA ASP A 53 35.64 7.54 -24.90
C ASP A 53 35.37 6.05 -25.17
N GLY A 54 34.33 5.75 -25.95
CA GLY A 54 34.08 4.39 -26.45
C GLY A 54 32.75 4.24 -27.21
N PRO A 55 32.74 4.03 -28.55
CA PRO A 55 31.51 4.02 -29.34
C PRO A 55 30.88 2.63 -29.51
N SER A 56 29.67 2.65 -30.10
CA SER A 56 28.84 1.56 -30.64
C SER A 56 27.68 1.11 -29.74
N GLY A 57 26.50 0.98 -30.38
CA GLY A 57 25.22 0.99 -29.67
C GLY A 57 24.65 -0.37 -29.31
N SER A 58 23.63 -0.34 -28.45
CA SER A 58 22.56 -1.33 -28.34
C SER A 58 21.34 -0.65 -27.71
N GLY A 59 20.15 -1.21 -27.95
CA GLY A 59 18.87 -0.50 -27.76
C GLY A 59 18.51 -0.15 -26.31
N ILE A 60 17.80 0.96 -26.15
CA ILE A 60 17.21 1.39 -24.87
C ILE A 60 16.00 0.50 -24.55
N ALA A 61 16.05 -0.19 -23.42
CA ALA A 61 14.89 -0.83 -22.82
C ALA A 61 14.07 0.23 -22.07
N VAL A 62 12.85 0.50 -22.54
CA VAL A 62 11.88 1.34 -21.81
C VAL A 62 11.26 0.48 -20.71
N SER A 63 11.56 0.78 -19.45
CA SER A 63 10.89 0.16 -18.32
C SER A 63 9.50 0.77 -18.16
N ALA A 64 8.46 0.00 -18.46
CA ALA A 64 7.08 0.41 -18.21
C ALA A 64 6.72 0.08 -16.75
N VAL A 65 6.37 1.10 -15.96
CA VAL A 65 5.78 0.91 -14.64
C VAL A 65 4.33 0.44 -14.82
N SER A 66 4.14 -0.87 -14.91
CA SER A 66 2.82 -1.49 -14.86
C SER A 66 2.41 -1.72 -13.40
N GLY A 67 1.45 -0.94 -12.91
CA GLY A 67 0.88 -1.13 -11.57
C GLY A 67 0.16 -2.48 -11.48
N THR A 68 0.62 -3.34 -10.58
CA THR A 68 0.08 -4.70 -10.40
C THR A 68 -1.17 -4.66 -9.53
N VAL A 69 -2.35 -4.82 -10.14
CA VAL A 69 -3.57 -5.20 -9.40
C VAL A 69 -3.48 -6.71 -9.15
N SER A 70 -3.31 -7.11 -7.89
CA SER A 70 -3.34 -8.52 -7.53
C SER A 70 -4.77 -9.07 -7.68
N SER A 71 -4.90 -10.17 -8.41
CA SER A 71 -6.10 -11.00 -8.45
C SER A 71 -5.69 -12.42 -8.14
N THR A 72 -6.41 -13.05 -7.23
CA THR A 72 -6.08 -14.37 -6.70
C THR A 72 -6.19 -15.44 -7.79
N GLY A 73 -5.14 -16.23 -7.95
CA GLY A 73 -5.02 -17.18 -9.05
C GLY A 73 -6.03 -18.33 -8.98
N VAL A 74 -6.72 -18.56 -10.10
CA VAL A 74 -7.48 -19.80 -10.34
C VAL A 74 -6.65 -20.70 -11.24
N ALA A 75 -6.29 -21.89 -10.76
CA ALA A 75 -5.54 -22.87 -11.54
C ALA A 75 -6.40 -23.47 -12.66
N VAL A 76 -5.92 -23.41 -13.90
CA VAL A 76 -6.53 -24.07 -15.07
C VAL A 76 -5.61 -25.19 -15.55
N GLY A 77 -6.11 -26.43 -15.52
CA GLY A 77 -5.35 -27.62 -15.88
C GLY A 77 -4.97 -27.70 -17.36
N THR A 78 -3.81 -28.32 -17.62
CA THR A 78 -3.25 -28.49 -18.97
C THR A 78 -4.05 -29.47 -19.82
N GLY A 79 -4.57 -29.02 -20.97
CA GLY A 79 -5.16 -29.86 -22.01
C GLY A 79 -4.34 -29.79 -23.32
N THR A 80 -3.90 -30.94 -23.83
CA THR A 80 -3.12 -31.03 -25.08
C THR A 80 -3.98 -30.82 -26.32
N GLY A 81 -3.56 -29.93 -27.24
CA GLY A 81 -4.20 -29.73 -28.54
C GLY A 81 -3.25 -29.12 -29.58
N THR A 82 -3.18 -29.71 -30.77
CA THR A 82 -2.20 -29.37 -31.81
C THR A 82 -2.73 -28.41 -32.88
N GLY A 83 -2.04 -27.29 -33.08
CA GLY A 83 -1.61 -26.84 -34.41
C GLY A 83 -2.42 -25.80 -35.21
N VAL A 84 -1.65 -25.06 -36.01
CA VAL A 84 -1.99 -24.13 -37.11
C VAL A 84 -2.26 -22.67 -36.70
N GLY A 85 -1.54 -21.75 -37.35
CA GLY A 85 -1.59 -20.31 -37.10
C GLY A 85 -2.10 -19.49 -38.30
N GLY A 86 -2.04 -18.17 -38.14
CA GLY A 86 -2.46 -17.17 -39.13
C GLY A 86 -2.86 -15.89 -38.41
N GLY A 87 -2.25 -14.76 -38.76
CA GLY A 87 -2.47 -13.49 -38.07
C GLY A 87 -3.77 -12.79 -38.47
N GLY A 88 -4.25 -11.90 -37.60
CA GLY A 88 -5.40 -11.03 -37.88
C GLY A 88 -5.64 -10.06 -36.71
N SER A 89 -5.47 -8.77 -36.96
CA SER A 89 -5.88 -7.71 -36.05
C SER A 89 -7.36 -7.40 -36.26
N THR A 90 -8.17 -7.47 -35.21
CA THR A 90 -9.45 -6.74 -35.11
C THR A 90 -9.79 -6.41 -33.65
N SER A 91 -9.99 -5.13 -33.37
CA SER A 91 -10.54 -4.61 -32.13
C SER A 91 -12.07 -4.76 -32.10
N VAL A 92 -12.63 -5.30 -31.02
CA VAL A 92 -14.05 -5.11 -30.66
C VAL A 92 -14.15 -4.91 -29.15
N GLY A 93 -14.45 -3.67 -28.74
CA GLY A 93 -14.79 -3.35 -27.35
C GLY A 93 -16.29 -3.48 -27.13
N GLY A 94 -16.70 -4.20 -26.09
CA GLY A 94 -18.07 -4.29 -25.61
C GLY A 94 -18.07 -4.85 -24.18
N PRO A 95 -18.90 -4.33 -23.26
CA PRO A 95 -18.85 -4.74 -21.86
C PRO A 95 -19.38 -6.16 -21.68
N VAL A 96 -18.60 -7.02 -21.02
CA VAL A 96 -19.05 -8.34 -20.56
C VAL A 96 -19.63 -8.20 -19.16
N THR A 97 -20.96 -8.26 -19.05
CA THR A 97 -21.65 -8.26 -17.76
C THR A 97 -21.47 -9.62 -17.07
N VAL A 98 -20.65 -9.67 -16.01
CA VAL A 98 -20.48 -10.88 -15.19
C VAL A 98 -21.46 -10.82 -14.02
N THR A 99 -22.53 -11.63 -14.08
CA THR A 99 -23.46 -11.80 -12.96
C THR A 99 -22.84 -12.70 -11.90
N VAL A 100 -22.33 -12.12 -10.82
CA VAL A 100 -21.85 -12.88 -9.65
C VAL A 100 -23.05 -13.31 -8.81
N THR A 101 -23.45 -14.58 -8.92
CA THR A 101 -24.37 -15.20 -7.95
C THR A 101 -23.60 -15.64 -6.72
N SER A 102 -23.58 -14.82 -5.68
CA SER A 102 -23.13 -15.26 -4.36
C SER A 102 -24.14 -16.25 -3.78
N THR A 103 -23.75 -17.51 -3.64
CA THR A 103 -24.48 -18.46 -2.80
C THR A 103 -24.18 -18.13 -1.34
N GLY A 104 -25.00 -17.25 -0.77
CA GLY A 104 -24.91 -16.90 0.65
C GLY A 104 -25.18 -18.11 1.53
N VAL A 105 -24.28 -18.38 2.47
CA VAL A 105 -24.52 -19.26 3.62
C VAL A 105 -24.57 -18.39 4.85
N GLY A 106 -25.76 -18.18 5.39
CA GLY A 106 -25.99 -17.53 6.67
C GLY A 106 -27.09 -18.26 7.42
N GLY A 107 -26.93 -18.46 8.73
CA GLY A 107 -27.98 -19.01 9.60
C GLY A 107 -27.52 -20.05 10.62
N GLU A 108 -26.86 -19.55 11.68
CA GLU A 108 -26.95 -20.00 13.09
C GLU A 108 -27.16 -21.49 13.46
N GLY A 109 -26.28 -21.99 14.34
CA GLY A 109 -26.50 -23.19 15.15
C GLY A 109 -25.41 -23.36 16.20
N GLY A 110 -25.69 -23.03 17.46
CA GLY A 110 -24.68 -22.97 18.52
C GLY A 110 -24.07 -24.32 18.89
N GLY A 111 -22.74 -24.37 18.89
CA GLY A 111 -21.90 -25.38 19.54
C GLY A 111 -20.74 -24.67 20.25
N GLY A 112 -20.26 -25.22 21.36
CA GLY A 112 -19.09 -24.67 22.07
C GLY A 112 -17.79 -24.80 21.26
N PRO A 113 -16.62 -24.43 21.82
CA PRO A 113 -15.35 -24.69 21.18
C PRO A 113 -15.20 -26.21 20.99
N ILE A 114 -15.39 -26.65 19.74
CA ILE A 114 -14.88 -27.91 19.25
C ILE A 114 -13.38 -27.68 19.06
N ASP A 115 -12.57 -28.30 19.90
CA ASP A 115 -11.13 -28.40 19.64
C ASP A 115 -10.95 -28.89 18.20
N PRO A 116 -10.02 -28.31 17.42
CA PRO A 116 -9.71 -28.85 16.10
C PRO A 116 -9.30 -30.33 16.27
N PRO A 117 -9.71 -31.23 15.36
CA PRO A 117 -9.18 -32.58 15.38
C PRO A 117 -7.64 -32.51 15.34
N PRO A 118 -6.93 -33.40 16.08
CA PRO A 118 -5.47 -33.44 15.98
C PRO A 118 -5.07 -33.60 14.51
N PRO A 119 -4.02 -32.91 14.05
CA PRO A 119 -3.61 -32.96 12.65
C PRO A 119 -3.41 -34.41 12.21
N GLU A 120 -3.93 -34.75 11.02
CA GLU A 120 -3.68 -36.08 10.46
C GLU A 120 -2.18 -36.29 10.25
N PRO A 121 -1.68 -37.54 10.35
CA PRO A 121 -0.24 -37.81 10.38
C PRO A 121 0.42 -37.36 9.08
N VAL A 122 1.30 -36.35 9.17
CA VAL A 122 2.05 -35.83 8.01
C VAL A 122 3.21 -36.77 7.72
N GLY A 123 2.90 -37.95 7.20
CA GLY A 123 3.89 -38.98 6.84
C GLY A 123 3.35 -40.02 5.87
N PRO A 124 4.22 -40.74 5.14
CA PRO A 124 3.82 -41.84 4.26
C PRO A 124 3.12 -42.97 5.04
N PRO A 125 2.21 -43.73 4.38
CA PRO A 125 1.45 -44.78 5.04
C PRO A 125 2.34 -45.92 5.56
N GLY A 126 2.44 -46.02 6.88
CA GLY A 126 3.10 -47.11 7.62
C GLY A 126 2.12 -48.16 8.13
N VAL A 127 2.67 -49.26 8.66
CA VAL A 127 1.96 -50.23 9.52
C VAL A 127 2.11 -49.89 11.02
N GLY A 128 2.99 -48.95 11.35
CA GLY A 128 3.11 -48.34 12.67
C GLY A 128 3.96 -47.06 12.60
N PHE A 129 3.60 -46.04 13.38
CA PHE A 129 4.35 -44.80 13.52
C PHE A 129 4.25 -44.31 14.97
N TRP A 130 5.39 -44.21 15.67
CA TRP A 130 5.45 -43.87 17.09
C TRP A 130 6.34 -42.65 17.29
N GLN A 131 5.71 -41.51 17.55
CA GLN A 131 6.35 -40.22 17.76
C GLN A 131 6.81 -40.01 19.21
N PHE A 132 6.38 -40.89 20.13
CA PHE A 132 6.74 -40.90 21.56
C PHE A 132 6.40 -39.65 22.40
N ASP A 133 5.81 -38.60 21.81
CA ASP A 133 5.29 -37.42 22.51
C ASP A 133 4.36 -37.74 23.70
N ASP A 134 3.65 -38.86 23.62
CA ASP A 134 2.73 -39.33 24.66
C ASP A 134 3.42 -40.10 25.81
N CYS A 135 4.73 -40.36 25.72
CA CYS A 135 5.45 -41.16 26.70
C CYS A 135 5.39 -40.59 28.12
N GLY A 136 5.16 -39.28 28.26
CA GLY A 136 4.97 -38.59 29.54
C GLY A 136 3.68 -38.99 30.28
N GLY A 137 2.81 -39.76 29.63
CA GLY A 137 1.59 -40.31 30.18
C GLY A 137 1.80 -41.21 31.41
N SER A 138 0.70 -41.43 32.14
CA SER A 138 0.67 -42.26 33.34
C SER A 138 0.68 -43.77 33.06
N THR A 139 0.45 -44.17 31.81
CA THR A 139 0.52 -45.55 31.32
C THR A 139 1.88 -45.84 30.67
N PRO A 140 2.27 -47.12 30.52
CA PRO A 140 3.44 -47.53 29.74
C PRO A 140 3.15 -47.66 28.24
N GLU A 141 1.94 -47.34 27.81
CA GLU A 141 1.51 -47.42 26.40
C GLU A 141 2.04 -46.20 25.63
N LEU A 142 2.28 -46.40 24.33
CA LEU A 142 2.75 -45.41 23.37
C LEU A 142 1.93 -45.55 22.09
N LEU A 143 1.20 -44.49 21.74
CA LEU A 143 0.22 -44.45 20.67
C LEU A 143 0.88 -44.68 19.30
N ASP A 144 0.18 -45.43 18.45
CA ASP A 144 0.48 -45.54 17.02
C ASP A 144 -0.21 -44.40 16.26
N SER A 145 0.56 -43.34 15.98
CA SER A 145 0.15 -42.21 15.14
C SER A 145 -0.21 -42.62 13.71
N SER A 146 0.13 -43.82 13.21
CA SER A 146 -0.31 -44.23 11.85
C SER A 146 -1.81 -44.59 11.77
N GLY A 147 -2.53 -44.60 12.90
CA GLY A 147 -3.95 -44.94 12.96
C GLY A 147 -4.25 -46.44 12.81
N ASN A 148 -3.22 -47.29 12.76
CA ASN A 148 -3.33 -48.74 12.61
C ASN A 148 -3.60 -49.46 13.95
N GLY A 149 -3.45 -48.78 15.09
CA GLY A 149 -3.61 -49.39 16.42
C GLY A 149 -2.48 -50.32 16.81
N SER A 150 -1.31 -50.19 16.17
CA SER A 150 -0.08 -50.94 16.48
C SER A 150 0.58 -50.40 17.76
N THR A 151 -0.17 -50.26 18.85
CA THR A 151 0.26 -49.60 20.09
C THR A 151 1.53 -50.24 20.67
N ALA A 152 2.53 -49.42 20.96
CA ALA A 152 3.77 -49.86 21.57
C ALA A 152 3.68 -49.80 23.11
N THR A 153 4.51 -50.59 23.80
CA THR A 153 4.63 -50.58 25.27
C THR A 153 6.08 -50.33 25.67
N ARG A 154 6.33 -49.29 26.47
CA ARG A 154 7.63 -48.96 27.05
C ARG A 154 7.84 -49.63 28.41
N SER A 155 9.07 -50.05 28.70
CA SER A 155 9.41 -50.52 30.04
C SER A 155 9.47 -49.34 31.03
N THR A 156 9.31 -49.63 32.33
CA THR A 156 9.46 -48.62 33.42
C THR A 156 10.87 -48.01 33.54
N ARG A 157 11.81 -48.41 32.68
CA ARG A 157 13.18 -47.90 32.59
C ARG A 157 13.48 -47.17 31.28
N ALA A 158 12.57 -47.20 30.30
CA ALA A 158 12.58 -46.32 29.14
C ALA A 158 11.97 -44.98 29.58
N ALA A 159 12.80 -43.94 29.64
CA ALA A 159 12.45 -42.63 30.18
C ALA A 159 12.22 -41.62 29.05
N CYS A 160 11.27 -40.71 29.23
CA CYS A 160 11.09 -39.57 28.34
C CYS A 160 12.23 -38.58 28.48
N ALA A 161 12.61 -37.97 27.37
CA ALA A 161 13.51 -36.83 27.29
C ALA A 161 13.12 -35.96 26.08
N PRO A 162 13.58 -34.70 26.00
CA PRO A 162 13.39 -33.89 24.79
C PRO A 162 13.88 -34.62 23.54
N GLY A 163 13.01 -34.75 22.54
CA GLY A 163 13.28 -35.44 21.27
C GLY A 163 13.99 -34.54 20.24
N ILE A 164 13.95 -34.94 18.98
CA ILE A 164 14.18 -34.03 17.84
C ILE A 164 12.89 -33.26 17.50
N SER A 165 11.75 -33.91 17.73
CA SER A 165 10.41 -33.33 17.85
C SER A 165 9.92 -33.62 19.27
N GLY A 166 9.19 -32.69 19.90
CA GLY A 166 8.62 -32.84 21.25
C GLY A 166 9.39 -33.72 22.25
N LEU A 167 8.91 -34.95 22.54
CA LEU A 167 9.52 -35.93 23.44
C LEU A 167 9.91 -37.25 22.75
N GLY A 168 11.17 -37.66 22.92
CA GLY A 168 11.66 -38.98 22.55
C GLY A 168 11.94 -39.89 23.76
N ILE A 169 12.44 -41.11 23.49
CA ILE A 169 12.77 -42.10 24.53
C ILE A 169 14.29 -42.23 24.72
N SER A 170 14.76 -42.09 25.96
CA SER A 170 16.11 -42.45 26.40
C SER A 170 16.22 -43.94 26.74
N PHE A 171 17.29 -44.55 26.22
CA PHE A 171 17.67 -45.95 26.48
C PHE A 171 18.88 -46.09 27.40
N ASP A 172 19.17 -45.12 28.27
CA ASP A 172 20.40 -45.13 29.09
C ASP A 172 20.40 -46.16 30.24
N HIS A 173 19.25 -46.75 30.57
CA HIS A 173 19.11 -47.80 31.58
C HIS A 173 19.12 -49.21 30.98
N LYS A 174 19.73 -50.18 31.66
CA LYS A 174 19.99 -51.53 31.10
C LYS A 174 18.73 -52.24 30.55
N ASN A 175 17.59 -52.06 31.21
CA ASN A 175 16.32 -52.69 30.86
C ASN A 175 15.33 -51.71 30.19
N ALA A 176 15.79 -50.53 29.72
CA ALA A 176 15.00 -49.68 28.84
C ALA A 176 14.73 -50.46 27.55
N THR A 177 13.47 -50.55 27.13
CA THR A 177 13.03 -51.19 25.88
C THR A 177 11.63 -50.66 25.56
N VAL A 178 11.32 -50.53 24.27
CA VAL A 178 9.96 -50.36 23.76
C VAL A 178 9.65 -51.58 22.91
N THR A 179 8.47 -52.17 23.08
CA THR A 179 8.04 -53.39 22.38
C THR A 179 6.69 -53.15 21.73
N VAL A 180 6.54 -53.56 20.48
CA VAL A 180 5.24 -53.70 19.79
C VAL A 180 4.96 -55.19 19.70
N ASP A 181 3.78 -55.63 20.11
CA ASP A 181 3.39 -57.04 20.01
C ASP A 181 3.30 -57.50 18.54
N ASP A 182 3.46 -58.80 18.32
CA ASP A 182 3.38 -59.45 17.00
C ASP A 182 2.00 -59.21 16.35
N ASP A 183 1.98 -58.79 15.09
CA ASP A 183 0.77 -58.45 14.34
C ASP A 183 0.83 -59.02 12.91
N PRO A 184 -0.27 -59.60 12.37
CA PRO A 184 -0.31 -60.13 11.00
C PRO A 184 0.07 -59.13 9.88
N ARG A 185 0.16 -57.84 10.17
CA ARG A 185 0.63 -56.78 9.24
C ARG A 185 2.15 -56.67 9.17
N PHE A 186 2.90 -57.29 10.08
CA PHE A 186 4.37 -57.34 10.05
C PHE A 186 4.92 -58.43 9.12
N THR A 187 4.09 -58.96 8.21
CA THR A 187 4.54 -59.88 7.15
C THR A 187 5.13 -59.11 5.95
N PHE A 188 6.41 -58.78 6.01
CA PHE A 188 7.07 -57.89 5.02
C PHE A 188 7.21 -58.47 3.60
N GLY A 189 7.46 -59.78 3.45
CA GLY A 189 7.56 -60.43 2.14
C GLY A 189 8.65 -59.84 1.23
N GLN A 190 8.29 -59.02 0.24
CA GLN A 190 9.25 -58.31 -0.62
C GLN A 190 9.44 -56.83 -0.24
N ASN A 191 8.58 -56.25 0.59
CA ASN A 191 8.62 -54.82 0.90
C ASN A 191 8.77 -54.61 2.41
N LEU A 192 9.83 -53.90 2.78
CA LEU A 192 10.04 -53.43 4.14
C LEU A 192 10.64 -52.03 4.05
N ALA A 193 10.09 -51.11 4.80
CA ALA A 193 10.78 -49.87 5.12
C ALA A 193 10.69 -49.60 6.62
N VAL A 194 11.79 -49.12 7.21
CA VAL A 194 11.87 -48.78 8.63
C VAL A 194 12.71 -47.53 8.79
N ALA A 195 12.26 -46.59 9.60
CA ALA A 195 12.89 -45.30 9.83
C ALA A 195 12.83 -44.91 11.31
N ALA A 196 13.79 -44.12 11.76
CA ALA A 196 13.80 -43.50 13.08
C ALA A 196 14.74 -42.30 13.09
N TRP A 197 14.44 -41.29 13.90
CA TRP A 197 15.45 -40.34 14.34
C TRP A 197 16.23 -40.92 15.53
N VAL A 198 17.56 -40.79 15.52
CA VAL A 198 18.42 -41.30 16.60
C VAL A 198 19.49 -40.29 17.00
N ASN A 199 19.79 -40.21 18.29
CA ASN A 199 20.96 -39.50 18.82
C ASN A 199 21.74 -40.47 19.73
N PRO A 200 22.77 -41.17 19.21
CA PRO A 200 23.52 -42.15 19.98
C PRO A 200 24.52 -41.47 20.92
N ALA A 201 24.37 -41.70 22.22
CA ALA A 201 25.32 -41.28 23.25
C ALA A 201 26.59 -42.16 23.29
N SER A 202 26.61 -43.29 22.59
CA SER A 202 27.88 -43.84 22.08
C SER A 202 27.73 -44.71 20.85
N VAL A 203 28.62 -44.53 19.87
CA VAL A 203 28.67 -45.35 18.63
C VAL A 203 29.83 -46.36 18.62
N SER A 204 30.79 -46.22 19.54
CA SER A 204 32.01 -47.02 19.57
C SER A 204 31.80 -48.41 20.19
N GLY A 205 32.51 -49.42 19.65
CA GLY A 205 32.54 -50.78 20.20
C GLY A 205 31.77 -51.84 19.39
N SER A 206 32.05 -53.11 19.70
CA SER A 206 31.69 -54.28 18.88
C SER A 206 30.36 -54.95 19.22
N LYS A 207 29.67 -54.47 20.25
CA LYS A 207 28.30 -54.89 20.60
C LYS A 207 27.30 -54.25 19.63
N VAL A 208 26.22 -54.98 19.36
CA VAL A 208 25.06 -54.47 18.61
C VAL A 208 24.22 -53.61 19.54
N GLN A 209 23.73 -52.49 19.02
CA GLN A 209 22.78 -51.59 19.65
C GLN A 209 21.52 -51.49 18.78
N THR A 210 20.40 -52.04 19.23
CA THR A 210 19.13 -52.11 18.47
C THR A 210 18.46 -50.75 18.38
N ILE A 211 18.21 -50.26 17.16
CA ILE A 211 17.33 -49.10 16.93
C ILE A 211 15.90 -49.63 16.78
N VAL A 212 15.65 -50.43 15.73
CA VAL A 212 14.39 -51.17 15.51
C VAL A 212 14.72 -52.57 14.96
N GLN A 213 14.08 -53.62 15.47
CA GLN A 213 14.30 -54.99 15.01
C GLN A 213 13.09 -55.89 15.33
N GLU A 214 12.64 -56.68 14.37
CA GLU A 214 11.78 -57.86 14.63
C GLU A 214 12.65 -59.08 14.99
N LYS A 215 12.38 -59.73 16.12
CA LYS A 215 13.22 -60.85 16.59
C LYS A 215 12.55 -61.79 17.60
N GLY A 216 12.55 -63.07 17.26
CA GLY A 216 12.08 -64.15 18.13
C GLY A 216 13.20 -64.85 18.92
N SER A 217 12.97 -66.12 19.27
CA SER A 217 13.87 -66.97 20.09
C SER A 217 15.09 -67.53 19.33
N GLY A 218 15.46 -66.93 18.20
CA GLY A 218 16.62 -67.31 17.38
C GLY A 218 16.64 -66.59 16.03
N ASP A 219 15.45 -66.41 15.44
CA ASP A 219 15.26 -65.82 14.11
C ASP A 219 14.93 -64.32 14.17
N SER A 220 15.20 -63.61 13.08
CA SER A 220 14.95 -62.17 12.90
C SER A 220 14.79 -61.88 11.40
N SER A 221 13.71 -61.22 11.02
CA SER A 221 13.41 -60.86 9.63
C SER A 221 14.24 -59.65 9.17
N PHE A 222 14.35 -58.62 10.02
CA PHE A 222 15.16 -57.43 9.79
C PHE A 222 15.76 -56.85 11.08
N ALA A 223 16.78 -56.01 10.92
CA ALA A 223 17.35 -55.22 12.01
C ALA A 223 17.98 -53.91 11.51
N LEU A 224 17.57 -52.78 12.10
CA LEU A 224 18.23 -51.49 12.03
C LEU A 224 18.99 -51.26 13.35
N VAL A 225 20.32 -51.18 13.28
CA VAL A 225 21.20 -51.23 14.48
C VAL A 225 22.43 -50.35 14.33
N VAL A 226 23.04 -49.93 15.44
CA VAL A 226 24.40 -49.35 15.50
C VAL A 226 25.41 -50.41 15.95
N ARG A 227 26.60 -50.44 15.31
CA ARG A 227 27.73 -51.30 15.69
C ARG A 227 29.04 -50.79 15.07
N ASN A 228 30.13 -50.72 15.84
CA ASN A 228 31.47 -50.31 15.36
C ASN A 228 31.49 -48.93 14.66
N GLY A 229 30.75 -47.93 15.14
CA GLY A 229 30.65 -46.62 14.48
C GLY A 229 29.81 -46.61 13.19
N GLU A 230 29.13 -47.70 12.87
CA GLU A 230 28.26 -47.81 11.71
C GLU A 230 26.80 -48.02 12.12
N VAL A 231 25.87 -47.32 11.48
CA VAL A 231 24.48 -47.78 11.38
C VAL A 231 24.39 -48.85 10.29
N ARG A 232 23.57 -49.87 10.54
CA ARG A 232 23.45 -51.07 9.71
C ARG A 232 21.99 -51.45 9.56
N PHE A 233 21.52 -51.53 8.33
CA PHE A 233 20.22 -52.10 8.00
C PHE A 233 20.42 -53.49 7.41
N SER A 234 19.82 -54.50 8.05
CA SER A 234 19.95 -55.90 7.68
C SER A 234 18.58 -56.51 7.41
N VAL A 235 18.48 -57.37 6.40
CA VAL A 235 17.32 -58.25 6.16
C VAL A 235 17.77 -59.70 6.02
N THR A 236 16.98 -60.62 6.55
CA THR A 236 17.20 -62.07 6.48
C THR A 236 16.17 -62.67 5.53
N LEU A 237 16.65 -63.21 4.41
CA LEU A 237 15.79 -63.82 3.41
C LEU A 237 15.31 -65.21 3.86
N GLN A 238 14.22 -65.70 3.28
CA GLN A 238 13.70 -67.07 3.48
C GLN A 238 14.75 -68.18 3.20
N SER A 239 15.81 -67.87 2.46
CA SER A 239 16.98 -68.74 2.25
C SER A 239 17.94 -68.84 3.46
N GLY A 240 17.66 -68.16 4.57
CA GLY A 240 18.54 -68.03 5.73
C GLY A 240 19.72 -67.06 5.54
N ARG A 241 19.85 -66.44 4.36
CA ARG A 241 20.91 -65.47 4.07
C ARG A 241 20.52 -64.08 4.60
N THR A 242 21.33 -63.54 5.50
CA THR A 242 21.26 -62.13 5.92
C THR A 242 22.13 -61.24 5.02
N ILE A 243 21.58 -60.12 4.57
CA ILE A 243 22.28 -59.08 3.79
C ILE A 243 22.23 -57.80 4.62
N THR A 244 23.33 -57.02 4.64
CA THR A 244 23.47 -55.82 5.48
C THR A 244 24.11 -54.67 4.72
N SER A 245 23.35 -53.58 4.52
CA SER A 245 23.90 -52.28 4.14
C SER A 245 24.42 -51.54 5.38
N ARG A 246 25.42 -50.67 5.22
CA ARG A 246 26.11 -49.98 6.33
C ARG A 246 26.56 -48.57 5.95
N ALA A 247 26.48 -47.65 6.90
CA ALA A 247 26.91 -46.26 6.79
C ALA A 247 27.55 -45.83 8.12
N ALA A 248 28.44 -44.83 8.11
CA ALA A 248 28.97 -44.25 9.34
C ALA A 248 27.87 -43.48 10.10
N ILE A 249 28.02 -43.37 11.43
CA ILE A 249 27.15 -42.54 12.28
C ILE A 249 27.97 -41.90 13.40
N GLU A 250 27.65 -40.65 13.73
CA GLU A 250 28.39 -39.84 14.71
C GLU A 250 27.75 -39.89 16.10
N GLU A 251 28.57 -39.66 17.14
CA GLU A 251 28.14 -39.66 18.55
C GLU A 251 27.59 -38.28 18.94
N GLY A 252 26.44 -38.24 19.61
CA GLY A 252 25.80 -37.00 20.07
C GLY A 252 25.01 -36.20 19.02
N VAL A 253 24.98 -36.65 17.76
CA VAL A 253 24.33 -35.97 16.63
C VAL A 253 23.01 -36.65 16.29
N TRP A 254 21.92 -35.89 16.20
CA TRP A 254 20.65 -36.38 15.68
C TRP A 254 20.79 -36.73 14.18
N THR A 255 20.47 -37.97 13.84
CA THR A 255 20.50 -38.49 12.47
C THR A 255 19.21 -39.24 12.17
N HIS A 256 18.52 -38.92 11.07
CA HIS A 256 17.43 -39.76 10.58
C HIS A 256 18.04 -40.98 9.88
N VAL A 257 17.73 -42.18 10.34
CA VAL A 257 18.28 -43.43 9.82
C VAL A 257 17.16 -44.31 9.31
N ALA A 258 17.23 -44.72 8.04
CA ALA A 258 16.18 -45.52 7.43
C ALA A 258 16.70 -46.63 6.50
N GLY A 259 15.97 -47.73 6.43
CA GLY A 259 16.23 -48.85 5.55
C GLY A 259 15.04 -49.12 4.63
N ILE A 260 15.31 -49.47 3.36
CA ILE A 260 14.28 -49.97 2.41
C ILE A 260 14.75 -51.31 1.83
N TYR A 261 13.83 -52.27 1.73
CA TYR A 261 13.96 -53.49 0.93
C TYR A 261 12.80 -53.58 -0.07
N ASP A 262 13.12 -53.85 -1.34
CA ASP A 262 12.17 -53.91 -2.49
C ASP A 262 12.14 -55.29 -3.19
N GLY A 263 12.54 -56.35 -2.47
CA GLY A 263 12.68 -57.70 -3.03
C GLY A 263 13.94 -57.90 -3.87
N ARG A 264 14.72 -56.84 -4.14
CA ARG A 264 15.90 -56.86 -5.02
C ARG A 264 17.13 -56.20 -4.43
N PHE A 265 16.98 -55.18 -3.59
CA PHE A 265 18.04 -54.37 -3.00
C PHE A 265 17.74 -54.01 -1.55
N VAL A 266 18.75 -54.12 -0.68
CA VAL A 266 18.78 -53.52 0.65
C VAL A 266 19.39 -52.13 0.53
N ARG A 267 18.63 -51.09 0.80
CA ARG A 267 19.05 -49.68 0.79
C ARG A 267 19.12 -49.13 2.21
N LEU A 268 20.07 -48.25 2.46
CA LEU A 268 20.25 -47.53 3.71
C LEU A 268 20.32 -46.04 3.41
N PHE A 269 19.63 -45.24 4.22
CA PHE A 269 19.47 -43.81 4.09
C PHE A 269 19.91 -43.11 5.38
N LEU A 270 20.51 -41.93 5.23
CA LEU A 270 20.86 -41.00 6.31
C LEU A 270 20.26 -39.63 5.97
N ASN A 271 19.56 -38.99 6.92
CA ASN A 271 18.94 -37.67 6.76
C ASN A 271 18.06 -37.52 5.50
N GLY A 272 17.45 -38.61 5.05
CA GLY A 272 16.61 -38.67 3.85
C GLY A 272 17.34 -39.11 2.58
N GLU A 273 18.67 -39.01 2.53
CA GLU A 273 19.49 -39.35 1.35
C GLU A 273 19.93 -40.81 1.33
N GLN A 274 19.96 -41.45 0.15
CA GLN A 274 20.37 -42.84 0.00
C GLN A 274 21.90 -43.01 0.06
N PHE A 275 22.42 -43.36 1.23
CA PHE A 275 23.85 -43.61 1.43
C PHE A 275 24.39 -44.83 0.64
N GLY A 276 23.63 -45.93 0.55
CA GLY A 276 24.13 -47.12 -0.13
C GLY A 276 23.13 -48.25 -0.34
N GLN A 277 23.38 -49.09 -1.35
CA GLN A 277 22.53 -50.21 -1.73
C GLN A 277 23.30 -51.51 -2.01
N ILE A 278 22.72 -52.66 -1.68
CA ILE A 278 23.29 -54.00 -1.92
C ILE A 278 22.23 -54.91 -2.53
N SER A 279 22.57 -55.64 -3.61
CA SER A 279 21.62 -56.58 -4.25
C SER A 279 21.34 -57.80 -3.38
N ALA A 280 20.06 -58.11 -3.21
CA ALA A 280 19.53 -59.15 -2.36
C ALA A 280 18.19 -59.69 -2.91
N PRO A 281 18.17 -60.34 -4.09
CA PRO A 281 16.94 -60.88 -4.66
C PRO A 281 16.32 -61.95 -3.76
N GLY A 282 15.02 -61.82 -3.44
CA GLY A 282 14.28 -62.81 -2.67
C GLY A 282 13.06 -62.24 -1.93
N THR A 283 12.61 -62.99 -0.93
CA THR A 283 11.63 -62.61 0.08
C THR A 283 12.30 -62.65 1.45
N ILE A 284 11.94 -61.71 2.32
CA ILE A 284 12.24 -61.74 3.76
C ILE A 284 11.58 -62.99 4.36
N GLY A 285 12.27 -63.63 5.31
CA GLY A 285 11.69 -64.74 6.09
C GLY A 285 10.70 -64.18 7.10
N ASP A 286 9.47 -64.71 7.08
CA ASP A 286 8.41 -64.38 8.03
C ASP A 286 8.74 -64.94 9.43
N VAL A 287 8.55 -64.14 10.48
CA VAL A 287 8.89 -64.47 11.87
C VAL A 287 7.80 -63.92 12.80
N SER A 288 6.99 -64.80 13.39
CA SER A 288 6.05 -64.42 14.47
C SER A 288 6.85 -63.99 15.71
N ALA A 289 7.03 -62.68 15.85
CA ALA A 289 7.85 -62.06 16.87
C ALA A 289 7.51 -60.56 17.02
N PRO A 290 7.65 -60.01 18.23
CA PRO A 290 7.43 -58.60 18.46
C PRO A 290 8.51 -57.71 17.80
N ILE A 291 8.15 -56.47 17.51
CA ILE A 291 9.10 -55.42 17.15
C ILE A 291 9.73 -54.86 18.43
N HIS A 292 11.06 -54.85 18.47
CA HIS A 292 11.85 -54.31 19.56
C HIS A 292 12.52 -53.00 19.15
N ILE A 293 12.25 -51.94 19.90
CA ILE A 293 12.81 -50.60 19.72
C ILE A 293 13.77 -50.29 20.89
N GLY A 294 14.96 -49.79 20.56
CA GLY A 294 16.02 -49.37 21.49
C GLY A 294 16.70 -50.47 22.31
N ASN A 295 16.11 -51.66 22.45
CA ASN A 295 16.72 -52.81 23.13
C ASN A 295 15.93 -54.09 22.87
N ASN A 296 16.58 -55.25 22.93
CA ASN A 296 15.99 -56.57 22.67
C ASN A 296 16.26 -57.57 23.81
N PRO A 297 15.67 -58.78 23.80
CA PRO A 297 15.82 -59.78 24.87
C PRO A 297 17.26 -60.28 25.11
N GLN A 298 18.21 -60.03 24.20
CA GLN A 298 19.63 -60.32 24.40
C GLN A 298 20.42 -59.12 24.95
N ASN A 299 19.73 -58.07 25.41
CA ASN A 299 20.32 -56.86 25.99
C ASN A 299 21.23 -56.12 25.00
N GLN A 300 20.89 -56.13 23.70
CA GLN A 300 21.57 -55.39 22.64
C GLN A 300 21.06 -53.95 22.60
N ARG A 301 21.21 -53.25 23.73
CA ARG A 301 20.60 -51.96 24.02
C ARG A 301 21.30 -50.81 23.29
N PHE A 302 20.53 -49.91 22.68
CA PHE A 302 20.94 -48.57 22.29
C PHE A 302 21.31 -47.72 23.50
N THR A 303 22.11 -46.68 23.30
CA THR A 303 22.53 -45.76 24.36
C THR A 303 22.42 -44.35 23.79
N GLY A 304 21.63 -43.48 24.42
CA GLY A 304 21.12 -42.26 23.80
C GLY A 304 19.60 -42.28 23.54
N LEU A 305 19.15 -41.42 22.62
CA LEU A 305 17.75 -41.12 22.31
C LEU A 305 17.30 -41.74 20.99
N ILE A 306 16.03 -42.18 20.94
CA ILE A 306 15.32 -42.57 19.70
C ILE A 306 13.97 -41.86 19.69
N ASP A 307 13.56 -41.42 18.51
CA ASP A 307 12.39 -40.59 18.26
C ASP A 307 11.79 -40.88 16.87
N GLU A 308 10.54 -40.48 16.63
CA GLU A 308 9.85 -40.53 15.32
C GLU A 308 10.04 -41.88 14.57
N VAL A 309 9.67 -43.00 15.22
CA VAL A 309 9.91 -44.35 14.70
C VAL A 309 8.79 -44.79 13.76
N TRP A 310 9.10 -45.09 12.50
CA TRP A 310 8.14 -45.48 11.48
C TRP A 310 8.49 -46.83 10.84
N LEU A 311 7.47 -47.63 10.52
CA LEU A 311 7.59 -48.97 9.94
C LEU A 311 6.54 -49.19 8.85
N SER A 312 6.91 -49.80 7.73
CA SER A 312 5.98 -50.18 6.64
C SER A 312 6.31 -51.54 6.03
N ALA A 313 5.25 -52.30 5.72
CA ALA A 313 5.30 -53.54 4.93
C ALA A 313 4.84 -53.34 3.47
N SER A 314 4.62 -52.08 3.06
CA SER A 314 4.27 -51.69 1.70
C SER A 314 5.50 -51.22 0.92
N PRO A 315 5.46 -51.18 -0.43
CA PRO A 315 6.51 -50.55 -1.22
C PRO A 315 6.70 -49.09 -0.80
N THR A 316 7.95 -48.67 -0.56
CA THR A 316 8.30 -47.30 -0.15
C THR A 316 9.40 -46.76 -1.05
N SER A 317 9.27 -45.50 -1.44
CA SER A 317 10.19 -44.74 -2.29
C SER A 317 11.24 -43.98 -1.48
N ALA A 318 12.31 -43.54 -2.15
CA ALA A 318 13.30 -42.65 -1.56
C ALA A 318 12.70 -41.29 -1.13
N SER A 319 11.73 -40.77 -1.89
CA SER A 319 11.02 -39.52 -1.57
C SER A 319 10.19 -39.61 -0.28
N GLU A 320 9.56 -40.75 -0.01
CA GLU A 320 8.81 -40.97 1.24
C GLU A 320 9.75 -41.05 2.45
N ILE A 321 10.95 -41.63 2.29
CA ILE A 321 12.00 -41.59 3.33
C ILE A 321 12.58 -40.18 3.54
N ALA A 322 12.69 -39.37 2.49
CA ALA A 322 13.08 -37.96 2.63
C ALA A 322 12.01 -37.15 3.38
N GLN A 323 10.72 -37.37 3.08
CA GLN A 323 9.60 -36.75 3.80
C GLN A 323 9.59 -37.12 5.29
N LEU A 324 9.86 -38.38 5.67
CA LEU A 324 10.01 -38.78 7.09
C LEU A 324 11.18 -38.10 7.81
N SER A 325 12.19 -37.62 7.07
CA SER A 325 13.28 -36.83 7.65
C SER A 325 12.97 -35.34 7.74
N CYS A 326 11.86 -34.85 7.17
CA CYS A 326 11.50 -33.44 7.25
C CYS A 326 10.72 -33.14 8.53
N LEU A 327 11.33 -32.36 9.43
CA LEU A 327 10.68 -31.85 10.63
C LEU A 327 10.48 -30.34 10.48
N ARG A 328 9.23 -29.93 10.25
CA ARG A 328 8.86 -28.53 10.08
C ARG A 328 8.84 -27.79 11.41
N ARG A 329 9.30 -26.53 11.42
CA ARG A 329 9.32 -25.70 12.63
C ARG A 329 8.91 -24.24 12.32
N PRO A 330 8.31 -23.52 13.27
CA PRO A 330 8.00 -22.10 13.09
C PRO A 330 9.25 -21.29 12.73
N ALA A 331 9.15 -20.47 11.69
CA ALA A 331 10.21 -19.55 11.29
C ALA A 331 10.46 -18.52 12.41
N SER A 332 11.70 -18.04 12.53
CA SER A 332 12.03 -16.94 13.45
C SER A 332 12.21 -15.65 12.69
N LEU A 333 11.61 -14.59 13.23
CA LEU A 333 11.61 -13.24 12.67
C LEU A 333 12.48 -12.31 13.52
N VAL A 334 13.36 -11.53 12.89
CA VAL A 334 14.16 -10.48 13.54
C VAL A 334 14.07 -9.20 12.73
N VAL A 335 13.73 -8.10 13.38
CA VAL A 335 13.67 -6.76 12.76
C VAL A 335 14.92 -5.97 13.14
N THR A 336 15.52 -5.24 12.19
CA THR A 336 16.67 -4.37 12.47
C THR A 336 16.61 -3.09 11.61
N PRO A 337 16.67 -1.89 12.21
CA PRO A 337 16.59 -1.61 13.65
C PRO A 337 15.19 -1.90 14.21
N GLU A 338 15.05 -2.09 15.53
CA GLU A 338 13.74 -2.31 16.17
C GLU A 338 12.82 -1.06 16.12
N SER A 339 13.42 0.11 15.90
CA SER A 339 12.76 1.40 15.73
C SER A 339 13.65 2.34 14.91
N SER A 340 13.07 3.29 14.18
CA SER A 340 13.81 4.38 13.55
C SER A 340 14.48 5.32 14.57
N GLY A 341 13.93 5.42 15.77
CA GLY A 341 14.05 6.61 16.60
C GLY A 341 13.40 7.85 15.94
N PRO A 342 13.48 9.03 16.56
CA PRO A 342 12.80 10.22 16.07
C PRO A 342 13.37 10.68 14.72
N VAL A 343 12.53 10.73 13.69
CA VAL A 343 12.89 11.21 12.33
C VAL A 343 11.94 12.29 11.82
N ALA A 344 12.46 13.23 11.04
CA ALA A 344 11.68 14.31 10.46
C ALA A 344 10.81 13.83 9.27
N PRO A 345 9.69 14.50 8.98
CA PRO A 345 8.91 14.25 7.75
C PRO A 345 9.76 14.21 6.49
N ASN A 346 9.31 13.41 5.52
CA ASN A 346 9.97 13.12 4.26
C ASN A 346 11.39 12.51 4.38
N THR A 347 11.79 12.03 5.57
CA THR A 347 13.04 11.30 5.79
C THR A 347 12.81 9.78 5.66
N PRO A 348 13.41 9.10 4.67
CA PRO A 348 13.31 7.64 4.53
C PRO A 348 14.18 6.92 5.57
N VAL A 349 13.63 5.85 6.15
CA VAL A 349 14.34 4.96 7.09
C VAL A 349 14.29 3.53 6.58
N SER A 350 15.45 2.87 6.51
CA SER A 350 15.55 1.48 6.11
C SER A 350 15.51 0.51 7.30
N TYR A 351 14.67 -0.50 7.18
CA TYR A 351 14.55 -1.66 8.05
C TYR A 351 14.94 -2.93 7.28
N GLN A 352 15.26 -3.97 8.04
CA GLN A 352 15.57 -5.31 7.57
C GLN A 352 14.72 -6.29 8.37
N ILE A 353 13.88 -7.08 7.70
CA ILE A 353 13.10 -8.16 8.34
C ILE A 353 13.77 -9.48 7.94
N ALA A 354 14.57 -10.02 8.85
CA ALA A 354 15.23 -11.31 8.67
C ALA A 354 14.29 -12.45 9.04
N VAL A 355 14.25 -13.49 8.19
CA VAL A 355 13.39 -14.67 8.35
C VAL A 355 14.27 -15.91 8.22
N THR A 356 14.38 -16.67 9.31
CA THR A 356 15.14 -17.94 9.35
C THR A 356 14.20 -19.11 9.16
N ASN A 357 14.50 -19.98 8.19
CA ASN A 357 13.84 -21.26 8.07
C ASN A 357 14.38 -22.22 9.14
N ASN A 358 13.56 -22.56 10.13
CA ASN A 358 13.95 -23.41 11.26
C ASN A 358 13.69 -24.91 11.02
N ASP A 359 13.20 -25.30 9.83
CA ASP A 359 12.99 -26.68 9.44
C ASP A 359 14.29 -27.52 9.59
N VAL A 360 14.14 -28.83 9.78
CA VAL A 360 15.27 -29.76 9.99
C VAL A 360 15.14 -31.00 9.11
N GLY A 361 16.28 -31.46 8.57
CA GLY A 361 16.37 -32.63 7.69
C GLY A 361 16.01 -32.31 6.24
N ALA A 362 15.60 -33.30 5.45
CA ALA A 362 15.33 -33.12 4.01
C ALA A 362 13.95 -32.50 3.73
N CYS A 363 13.66 -31.37 4.35
CA CYS A 363 12.50 -30.55 3.99
C CYS A 363 12.69 -29.89 2.62
N PHE A 364 11.60 -29.73 1.89
CA PHE A 364 11.61 -28.86 0.71
C PHE A 364 11.84 -27.40 1.13
N PRO A 365 12.57 -26.59 0.33
CA PRO A 365 12.78 -25.19 0.62
C PRO A 365 11.49 -24.39 0.83
N ALA A 366 11.58 -23.36 1.67
CA ALA A 366 10.48 -22.47 1.99
C ALA A 366 10.41 -21.29 1.02
N ASP A 367 9.21 -20.99 0.54
CA ASP A 367 8.93 -19.82 -0.29
C ASP A 367 8.26 -18.74 0.58
N TYR A 368 9.02 -17.70 0.95
CA TYR A 368 8.57 -16.64 1.85
C TYR A 368 8.08 -15.39 1.11
N PHE A 369 6.98 -14.80 1.58
CA PHE A 369 6.44 -13.52 1.12
C PHE A 369 6.23 -12.56 2.28
N LEU A 370 6.57 -11.28 2.09
CA LEU A 370 6.32 -10.20 3.05
C LEU A 370 5.13 -9.34 2.61
N ASP A 371 4.11 -9.30 3.45
CA ASP A 371 2.96 -8.41 3.33
C ASP A 371 3.08 -7.28 4.37
N ILE A 372 3.07 -6.02 3.92
CA ILE A 372 3.28 -4.84 4.76
C ILE A 372 2.64 -3.60 4.14
N PHE A 373 1.93 -2.81 4.95
CA PHE A 373 1.30 -1.56 4.54
C PHE A 373 1.45 -0.52 5.66
N GLY A 374 1.63 0.75 5.28
CA GLY A 374 1.64 1.87 6.22
C GLY A 374 0.26 2.52 6.39
N ASP A 375 0.11 3.29 7.46
CA ASP A 375 -1.06 4.12 7.72
C ASP A 375 -1.09 5.40 6.87
N ALA A 376 -2.12 6.23 7.02
CA ALA A 376 -2.27 7.48 6.27
C ALA A 376 -1.05 8.41 6.44
N GLY A 377 -0.40 8.73 5.32
CA GLY A 377 0.83 9.52 5.28
C GLY A 377 2.12 8.73 5.53
N ILE A 378 2.06 7.47 5.95
CA ILE A 378 3.22 6.60 6.14
C ILE A 378 3.40 5.72 4.89
N ASN A 379 4.35 6.11 4.04
CA ASN A 379 4.69 5.34 2.85
C ASN A 379 5.64 4.20 3.22
N VAL A 380 5.37 2.99 2.72
CA VAL A 380 6.21 1.81 2.91
C VAL A 380 6.51 1.19 1.55
N SER A 381 7.77 0.86 1.31
CA SER A 381 8.20 0.05 0.18
C SER A 381 9.08 -1.11 0.65
N ALA A 382 8.91 -2.27 0.06
CA ALA A 382 9.73 -3.44 0.32
C ALA A 382 10.04 -4.11 -1.02
N GLU A 383 11.30 -4.23 -1.40
CA GLU A 383 11.68 -4.82 -2.69
C GLU A 383 13.02 -5.58 -2.58
N PRO A 384 13.05 -6.91 -2.77
CA PRO A 384 11.93 -7.79 -3.16
C PRO A 384 10.98 -8.11 -1.99
N GLN A 385 9.69 -8.32 -2.28
CA GLN A 385 8.71 -8.86 -1.32
C GLN A 385 8.62 -10.40 -1.28
N PHE A 386 9.38 -11.10 -2.13
CA PHE A 386 9.30 -12.56 -2.25
C PHE A 386 10.70 -13.20 -2.35
N PHE A 387 10.94 -14.23 -1.54
CA PHE A 387 12.13 -15.07 -1.60
C PHE A 387 11.72 -16.55 -1.73
N PRO A 388 11.82 -17.13 -2.94
CA PRO A 388 11.63 -18.56 -3.12
C PRO A 388 12.88 -19.34 -2.70
N GLY A 389 12.73 -20.62 -2.40
CA GLY A 389 13.85 -21.55 -2.32
C GLY A 389 14.74 -21.42 -1.09
N VAL A 390 14.19 -21.00 0.06
CA VAL A 390 14.98 -20.84 1.30
C VAL A 390 15.18 -22.19 1.99
N GLU A 391 16.41 -22.70 1.93
CA GLU A 391 16.79 -23.99 2.48
C GLU A 391 16.61 -24.07 4.01
N PRO A 392 16.38 -25.27 4.59
CA PRO A 392 16.35 -25.47 6.04
C PRO A 392 17.65 -25.00 6.72
N GLY A 393 17.53 -24.09 7.69
CA GLY A 393 18.64 -23.44 8.39
C GLY A 393 19.11 -22.11 7.82
N ASP A 394 18.71 -21.75 6.58
CA ASP A 394 19.08 -20.47 5.97
C ASP A 394 18.21 -19.31 6.46
N THR A 395 18.73 -18.09 6.28
CA THR A 395 18.03 -16.84 6.62
C THR A 395 18.00 -15.91 5.42
N VAL A 396 16.81 -15.49 5.03
CA VAL A 396 16.61 -14.39 4.06
C VAL A 396 16.30 -13.08 4.79
N THR A 397 16.39 -11.95 4.09
CA THR A 397 16.13 -10.64 4.68
C THR A 397 15.40 -9.76 3.69
N PHE A 398 14.20 -9.30 4.08
CA PHE A 398 13.42 -8.34 3.32
C PHE A 398 13.89 -6.91 3.66
N PRO A 399 14.43 -6.15 2.69
CA PRO A 399 14.70 -4.74 2.90
C PRO A 399 13.39 -3.95 2.79
N VAL A 400 13.11 -3.11 3.79
CA VAL A 400 11.93 -2.26 3.84
C VAL A 400 12.38 -0.81 4.00
N THR A 401 11.78 0.13 3.28
CA THR A 401 11.95 1.57 3.51
C THR A 401 10.63 2.19 3.93
N VAL A 402 10.66 3.01 4.98
CA VAL A 402 9.51 3.73 5.53
C VAL A 402 9.76 5.23 5.47
N THR A 403 8.79 5.99 4.97
CA THR A 403 8.84 7.46 4.87
C THR A 403 7.48 8.06 5.25
N GLY A 404 7.40 8.76 6.38
CA GLY A 404 6.25 9.59 6.72
C GLY A 404 6.27 10.90 5.94
N SER A 405 5.15 11.28 5.32
CA SER A 405 4.98 12.56 4.63
C SER A 405 4.73 13.72 5.59
N GLU A 406 4.66 14.96 5.07
CA GLU A 406 4.29 16.12 5.88
C GLU A 406 2.86 16.08 6.44
N ASP A 407 1.99 15.24 5.88
CA ASP A 407 0.58 15.12 6.29
C ASP A 407 0.35 14.07 7.40
N ALA A 408 1.35 13.21 7.67
CA ALA A 408 1.30 12.20 8.72
C ALA A 408 1.27 12.84 10.13
N GLU A 409 0.57 12.20 11.07
CA GLU A 409 0.56 12.65 12.47
C GLU A 409 1.89 12.34 13.18
N PRO A 410 2.39 13.20 14.08
CA PRO A 410 3.61 12.92 14.82
C PRO A 410 3.43 11.80 15.85
N GLY A 411 4.54 11.16 16.23
CA GLY A 411 4.58 10.09 17.21
C GLY A 411 5.02 8.75 16.63
N VAL A 412 4.80 7.69 17.41
CA VAL A 412 5.21 6.32 17.05
C VAL A 412 4.11 5.63 16.25
N HIS A 413 4.40 5.36 14.98
CA HIS A 413 3.60 4.52 14.09
C HIS A 413 4.08 3.08 14.20
N GLN A 414 3.16 2.16 14.50
CA GLN A 414 3.43 0.72 14.53
C GLN A 414 2.94 0.10 13.24
N ILE A 415 3.84 -0.11 12.28
CA ILE A 415 3.54 -0.58 10.93
C ILE A 415 3.50 -2.11 10.95
N PRO A 416 2.32 -2.76 10.91
CA PRO A 416 2.22 -4.21 11.02
C PRO A 416 2.70 -4.89 9.74
N PHE A 417 3.31 -6.06 9.89
CA PHE A 417 3.66 -6.92 8.77
C PHE A 417 3.35 -8.39 9.05
N SER A 418 3.09 -9.14 7.98
CA SER A 418 2.92 -10.59 8.00
C SER A 418 3.93 -11.24 7.07
N VAL A 419 4.54 -12.34 7.52
CA VAL A 419 5.38 -13.19 6.67
C VAL A 419 4.62 -14.48 6.42
N PHE A 420 4.44 -14.83 5.16
CA PHE A 420 3.78 -16.06 4.72
C PHE A 420 4.81 -17.07 4.20
N ASN A 421 4.58 -18.36 4.43
CA ASN A 421 5.37 -19.46 3.88
C ASN A 421 4.45 -20.32 2.99
N PHE A 422 4.61 -20.20 1.68
CA PHE A 422 3.80 -20.92 0.70
C PHE A 422 4.13 -22.43 0.63
N SER A 423 5.25 -22.86 1.20
CA SER A 423 5.65 -24.28 1.28
C SER A 423 5.09 -24.99 2.53
N ALA A 424 4.65 -24.26 3.56
CA ALA A 424 4.16 -24.79 4.83
C ALA A 424 2.65 -25.08 4.82
N PRO A 425 2.12 -25.94 5.73
CA PRO A 425 0.67 -26.12 5.90
C PRO A 425 0.08 -24.90 6.62
N ASP A 426 0.79 -24.43 7.64
CA ASP A 426 0.56 -23.18 8.33
C ASP A 426 1.09 -22.04 7.45
N PHE A 427 0.20 -21.52 6.61
CA PHE A 427 0.51 -20.49 5.61
C PHE A 427 1.16 -19.22 6.21
N LEU A 428 0.83 -18.87 7.45
CA LEU A 428 1.40 -17.74 8.18
C LEU A 428 2.67 -18.18 8.93
N ALA A 429 3.83 -17.74 8.48
CA ALA A 429 5.11 -18.01 9.13
C ALA A 429 5.30 -17.16 10.40
N GLY A 430 4.73 -15.96 10.44
CA GLY A 430 4.68 -15.11 11.63
C GLY A 430 4.24 -13.69 11.31
N THR A 431 4.14 -12.86 12.35
CA THR A 431 3.78 -11.44 12.26
C THR A 431 4.71 -10.59 13.13
N GLY A 432 4.77 -9.29 12.83
CA GLY A 432 5.51 -8.31 13.61
C GLY A 432 5.08 -6.88 13.30
N ALA A 433 5.82 -5.89 13.80
CA ALA A 433 5.63 -4.50 13.44
C ALA A 433 6.97 -3.74 13.39
N LEU A 434 7.05 -2.70 12.55
CA LEU A 434 8.14 -1.72 12.54
C LEU A 434 7.71 -0.49 13.36
N ASN A 435 8.57 0.02 14.25
CA ASN A 435 8.26 1.20 15.07
C ASN A 435 8.89 2.47 14.47
N TYR A 436 8.13 3.16 13.61
CA TYR A 436 8.56 4.41 12.97
C TYR A 436 8.12 5.62 13.79
N GLU A 437 9.07 6.35 14.38
CA GLU A 437 8.82 7.52 15.23
C GLU A 437 8.99 8.82 14.42
N LEU A 438 7.88 9.41 14.00
CA LEU A 438 7.85 10.68 13.29
C LEU A 438 7.91 11.83 14.31
N THR A 439 8.92 12.69 14.25
CA THR A 439 9.02 13.88 15.12
C THR A 439 7.90 14.86 14.84
N GLU A 440 7.41 15.54 15.88
CA GLU A 440 6.63 16.75 15.68
C GLU A 440 7.47 17.78 14.91
N PRO A 441 6.95 18.33 13.80
CA PRO A 441 7.68 19.31 13.00
C PRO A 441 8.03 20.57 13.81
N THR A 442 9.27 21.04 13.68
CA THR A 442 9.75 22.24 14.39
C THR A 442 9.88 23.43 13.46
N GLY A 443 9.37 24.59 13.87
CA GLY A 443 9.40 25.82 13.09
C GLY A 443 8.10 26.04 12.33
N CYS A 444 8.15 26.87 11.29
CA CYS A 444 7.01 27.10 10.41
C CYS A 444 6.96 25.92 9.43
N PHE A 445 5.99 25.03 9.64
CA PHE A 445 5.86 23.76 8.92
C PHE A 445 4.45 23.62 8.37
N VAL A 446 4.35 23.53 7.05
CA VAL A 446 3.07 23.54 6.35
C VAL A 446 2.64 22.11 6.02
N ARG A 447 1.43 21.74 6.42
CA ARG A 447 0.76 20.50 6.03
C ARG A 447 -0.04 20.72 4.75
N THR A 448 0.49 20.24 3.64
CA THR A 448 -0.05 20.47 2.29
C THR A 448 -1.55 20.14 2.19
N SER A 449 -2.02 19.04 2.79
CA SER A 449 -3.44 18.63 2.77
C SER A 449 -4.39 19.47 3.65
N ARG A 450 -3.85 20.30 4.55
CA ARG A 450 -4.59 21.07 5.57
C ARG A 450 -4.51 22.58 5.36
N GLU A 451 -3.43 23.06 4.75
CA GLU A 451 -3.13 24.49 4.66
C GLU A 451 -3.06 25.01 3.22
N ILE A 452 -2.81 24.14 2.24
CA ILE A 452 -2.66 24.51 0.82
C ILE A 452 -3.77 23.95 -0.05
N PHE A 453 -4.01 22.63 -0.03
CA PHE A 453 -5.02 21.98 -0.88
C PHE A 453 -5.87 21.02 -0.05
N VAL A 454 -6.97 21.55 0.49
CA VAL A 454 -7.87 20.81 1.38
C VAL A 454 -8.90 20.04 0.56
N LYS A 455 -8.70 18.72 0.43
CA LYS A 455 -9.54 17.81 -0.37
C LYS A 455 -10.13 16.62 0.40
N HIS A 456 -9.88 16.54 1.71
CA HIS A 456 -10.31 15.43 2.56
C HIS A 456 -11.82 15.35 2.67
N LEU A 457 -12.36 14.13 2.75
CA LEU A 457 -13.82 13.88 2.73
C LEU A 457 -14.56 14.56 3.88
N SER A 458 -13.94 14.73 5.05
CA SER A 458 -14.55 15.49 6.15
C SER A 458 -14.86 16.95 5.81
N VAL A 459 -14.22 17.50 4.76
CA VAL A 459 -14.42 18.87 4.28
C VAL A 459 -15.26 18.87 3.01
N VAL A 460 -14.88 18.06 2.00
CA VAL A 460 -15.54 18.06 0.68
C VAL A 460 -16.85 17.25 0.63
N GLU A 461 -17.18 16.55 1.71
CA GLU A 461 -18.47 15.91 1.99
C GLU A 461 -18.99 16.29 3.40
N ASP A 462 -18.62 17.48 3.92
CA ASP A 462 -19.11 17.96 5.22
C ASP A 462 -20.67 17.94 5.24
N PRO A 463 -21.30 17.16 6.15
CA PRO A 463 -22.74 16.90 6.15
C PRO A 463 -23.59 18.12 6.55
N ILE A 464 -22.96 19.26 6.81
CA ILE A 464 -23.61 20.54 7.10
C ILE A 464 -23.20 21.58 6.04
N ARG A 465 -21.90 21.70 5.71
CA ARG A 465 -21.36 22.78 4.88
C ARG A 465 -21.45 22.52 3.38
N THR A 466 -21.37 21.27 2.92
CA THR A 466 -21.49 20.93 1.49
C THR A 466 -22.88 20.46 1.09
N THR A 467 -23.88 20.55 1.98
CA THR A 467 -25.29 20.26 1.69
C THR A 467 -26.21 21.31 2.34
N PHE A 468 -27.48 21.29 1.97
CA PHE A 468 -28.54 22.05 2.62
C PHE A 468 -29.39 21.23 3.62
N ASP A 469 -29.02 19.97 3.86
CA ASP A 469 -29.70 19.04 4.78
C ASP A 469 -29.29 19.22 6.26
N GLY A 470 -28.43 20.20 6.55
CA GLY A 470 -27.98 20.54 7.90
C GLY A 470 -29.12 21.04 8.82
N PRO A 471 -28.83 21.20 10.14
CA PRO A 471 -29.85 21.58 11.12
C PRO A 471 -30.57 22.90 10.74
N PRO A 472 -31.92 22.97 10.83
CA PRO A 472 -32.66 24.17 10.43
C PRO A 472 -32.22 25.43 11.19
N GLY A 473 -31.79 26.46 10.43
CA GLY A 473 -31.32 27.73 10.97
C GLY A 473 -29.86 27.75 11.41
N ASP A 474 -29.11 26.67 11.20
CA ASP A 474 -27.66 26.63 11.43
C ASP A 474 -26.92 27.48 10.37
N PRO A 475 -26.12 28.50 10.75
CA PRO A 475 -25.41 29.37 9.81
C PRO A 475 -24.29 28.65 9.03
N ARG A 476 -23.91 27.43 9.43
CA ARG A 476 -22.96 26.58 8.69
C ARG A 476 -23.62 25.90 7.48
N THR A 477 -24.95 25.79 7.46
CA THR A 477 -25.67 25.01 6.45
C THR A 477 -25.46 25.56 5.03
N GLY A 478 -24.83 24.74 4.19
CA GLY A 478 -24.52 25.03 2.80
C GLY A 478 -23.34 25.98 2.60
N ALA A 479 -22.54 26.31 3.61
CA ALA A 479 -21.46 27.30 3.55
C ALA A 479 -20.45 27.11 2.40
N TRP A 480 -20.23 25.87 1.95
CA TRP A 480 -19.31 25.50 0.86
C TRP A 480 -20.04 24.91 -0.37
N THR A 481 -21.35 25.04 -0.45
CA THR A 481 -22.12 24.66 -1.65
C THR A 481 -21.91 25.66 -2.77
N PHE A 482 -21.91 25.19 -4.02
CA PHE A 482 -21.91 26.06 -5.20
C PHE A 482 -23.04 27.11 -5.12
N ALA A 483 -24.24 26.70 -4.68
CA ALA A 483 -25.37 27.59 -4.45
C ALA A 483 -25.06 28.77 -3.53
N ARG A 484 -24.52 28.53 -2.32
CA ARG A 484 -24.17 29.60 -1.37
C ARG A 484 -23.15 30.58 -1.96
N LEU A 485 -22.12 30.06 -2.62
CA LEU A 485 -21.06 30.87 -3.21
C LEU A 485 -21.60 31.75 -4.35
N MET A 486 -22.52 31.24 -5.17
CA MET A 486 -23.21 32.02 -6.20
C MET A 486 -24.24 33.00 -5.62
N GLU A 487 -24.98 32.59 -4.57
CA GLU A 487 -25.89 33.45 -3.80
C GLU A 487 -25.15 34.63 -3.15
N ASP A 488 -23.91 34.47 -2.71
CA ASP A 488 -23.10 35.53 -2.11
C ASP A 488 -22.38 36.41 -3.15
N MET A 489 -22.09 35.85 -4.33
CA MET A 489 -21.47 36.56 -5.46
C MET A 489 -22.45 37.41 -6.28
N ALA A 490 -23.70 36.99 -6.43
CA ALA A 490 -24.72 37.67 -7.27
C ALA A 490 -25.11 39.06 -6.72
N PRO A 491 -25.73 39.95 -7.53
CA PRO A 491 -26.17 41.27 -7.05
C PRO A 491 -27.05 41.17 -5.80
N THR A 492 -28.09 40.32 -5.84
CA THR A 492 -28.80 39.80 -4.67
C THR A 492 -28.86 38.26 -4.72
N PRO A 493 -29.13 37.56 -3.60
CA PRO A 493 -29.25 36.10 -3.60
C PRO A 493 -30.37 35.58 -4.53
N ALA A 494 -31.40 36.39 -4.78
CA ALA A 494 -32.50 36.05 -5.67
C ALA A 494 -32.11 36.09 -7.17
N ASP A 495 -31.04 36.81 -7.52
CA ASP A 495 -30.54 36.89 -8.90
C ASP A 495 -29.60 35.73 -9.26
N ALA A 496 -29.10 34.98 -8.26
CA ALA A 496 -28.11 33.94 -8.46
C ALA A 496 -28.54 32.82 -9.43
N PRO A 497 -29.80 32.31 -9.43
CA PRO A 497 -30.23 31.32 -10.42
C PRO A 497 -30.12 31.83 -11.86
N ALA A 498 -30.50 33.08 -12.12
CA ALA A 498 -30.42 33.70 -13.43
C ALA A 498 -28.96 33.94 -13.86
N MET A 499 -28.09 34.38 -12.92
CA MET A 499 -26.65 34.57 -13.18
C MET A 499 -25.93 33.24 -13.48
N VAL A 500 -26.34 32.14 -12.85
CA VAL A 500 -25.80 30.79 -13.13
C VAL A 500 -26.32 30.26 -14.47
N GLU A 501 -27.59 30.49 -14.79
CA GLU A 501 -28.18 30.09 -16.07
C GLU A 501 -27.52 30.85 -17.24
N GLU A 502 -27.38 32.17 -17.15
CA GLU A 502 -26.69 33.00 -18.15
C GLU A 502 -25.21 32.59 -18.34
N LEU A 503 -24.52 32.21 -17.25
CA LEU A 503 -23.15 31.66 -17.32
C LEU A 503 -23.10 30.41 -18.22
N PHE A 504 -23.94 29.40 -17.96
CA PHE A 504 -23.90 28.13 -18.70
C PHE A 504 -24.48 28.24 -20.12
N ASP A 505 -25.40 29.18 -20.37
CA ASP A 505 -25.90 29.50 -21.71
C ASP A 505 -24.81 30.02 -22.66
N THR A 506 -23.67 30.53 -22.15
CA THR A 506 -22.53 30.95 -22.99
C THR A 506 -21.88 29.82 -23.80
N TRP A 507 -22.17 28.55 -23.49
CA TRP A 507 -21.75 27.40 -24.30
C TRP A 507 -22.76 27.02 -25.39
N LEU A 508 -24.00 27.54 -25.38
CA LEU A 508 -25.00 27.23 -26.40
C LEU A 508 -24.79 27.98 -27.72
N THR A 509 -23.99 29.06 -27.70
CA THR A 509 -23.71 29.92 -28.86
C THR A 509 -22.24 30.34 -28.91
N ASP A 510 -21.74 30.69 -30.10
CA ASP A 510 -20.39 31.23 -30.27
C ASP A 510 -20.27 32.57 -29.54
N GLN A 511 -19.26 32.71 -28.68
CA GLN A 511 -18.92 33.97 -28.02
C GLN A 511 -17.79 34.67 -28.77
N VAL A 512 -17.66 35.99 -28.60
CA VAL A 512 -16.53 36.77 -29.12
C VAL A 512 -15.82 37.46 -27.98
N VAL A 513 -14.56 37.08 -27.73
CA VAL A 513 -13.73 37.58 -26.63
C VAL A 513 -12.40 38.05 -27.21
N ASN A 514 -12.04 39.32 -26.97
CA ASN A 514 -10.89 39.98 -27.59
C ASN A 514 -10.80 39.78 -29.12
N GLY A 515 -11.94 39.77 -29.81
CA GLY A 515 -12.00 39.55 -31.27
C GLY A 515 -11.79 38.10 -31.73
N PHE A 516 -11.50 37.16 -30.84
CA PHE A 516 -11.46 35.73 -31.12
C PHE A 516 -12.84 35.08 -30.91
N THR A 517 -13.19 34.13 -31.77
CA THR A 517 -14.40 33.31 -31.59
C THR A 517 -14.11 32.18 -30.60
N VAL A 518 -14.86 32.16 -29.50
CA VAL A 518 -14.93 31.02 -28.58
C VAL A 518 -16.14 30.17 -29.00
N PRO A 519 -15.95 28.95 -29.53
CA PRO A 519 -17.01 28.20 -30.23
C PRO A 519 -18.09 27.68 -29.26
N ALA A 520 -19.31 27.51 -29.76
CA ALA A 520 -20.37 26.82 -29.02
C ALA A 520 -20.00 25.36 -28.72
N ARG A 521 -20.37 24.86 -27.53
CA ARG A 521 -20.34 23.44 -27.14
C ARG A 521 -21.71 23.04 -26.59
N PRO A 522 -22.71 22.82 -27.48
CA PRO A 522 -24.12 22.67 -27.08
C PRO A 522 -24.42 21.43 -26.22
N ALA A 523 -23.47 20.51 -26.06
CA ALA A 523 -23.55 19.42 -25.09
C ALA A 523 -23.71 19.91 -23.63
N ILE A 524 -23.43 21.20 -23.33
CA ILE A 524 -23.75 21.81 -22.02
C ILE A 524 -25.22 21.59 -21.63
N GLN A 525 -26.12 21.57 -22.60
CA GLN A 525 -27.55 21.32 -22.39
C GLN A 525 -27.74 19.96 -21.72
N GLN A 526 -27.19 18.90 -22.30
CA GLN A 526 -27.36 17.52 -21.81
C GLN A 526 -26.49 17.20 -20.59
N VAL A 527 -25.31 17.79 -20.47
CA VAL A 527 -24.33 17.46 -19.42
C VAL A 527 -24.59 18.22 -18.12
N VAL A 528 -25.16 19.43 -18.20
CA VAL A 528 -25.41 20.31 -17.04
C VAL A 528 -26.88 20.72 -16.94
N LEU A 529 -27.45 21.38 -17.95
CA LEU A 529 -28.74 22.08 -17.81
C LEU A 529 -29.97 21.16 -17.71
N ASP A 530 -29.99 20.04 -18.45
CA ASP A 530 -31.07 19.05 -18.43
C ASP A 530 -31.06 18.19 -17.15
N GLU A 531 -29.88 18.03 -16.56
CA GLU A 531 -29.64 17.29 -15.31
C GLU A 531 -29.88 18.16 -14.07
N TRP A 532 -29.93 19.49 -14.23
CA TRP A 532 -30.17 20.44 -13.14
C TRP A 532 -31.67 20.59 -12.85
N PRO A 533 -32.14 20.26 -11.65
CA PRO A 533 -33.55 20.45 -11.29
C PRO A 533 -33.96 21.93 -11.34
N ARG A 534 -35.22 22.19 -11.69
CA ARG A 534 -35.79 23.54 -11.73
C ARG A 534 -36.87 23.75 -10.68
N ASN A 535 -36.96 24.98 -10.19
CA ASN A 535 -38.00 25.47 -9.30
C ASN A 535 -39.34 25.59 -10.03
N ALA A 536 -40.42 25.81 -9.27
CA ALA A 536 -41.78 25.96 -9.81
C ALA A 536 -41.98 27.21 -10.69
N ASP A 537 -41.09 28.20 -10.61
CA ASP A 537 -41.05 29.39 -11.48
C ASP A 537 -40.20 29.19 -12.75
N GLY A 538 -39.56 28.03 -12.90
CA GLY A 538 -38.68 27.68 -14.02
C GLY A 538 -37.19 27.96 -13.80
N SER A 539 -36.81 28.69 -12.75
CA SER A 539 -35.39 28.96 -12.43
C SER A 539 -34.64 27.69 -12.02
N LEU A 540 -33.31 27.68 -12.14
CA LEU A 540 -32.47 26.59 -11.64
C LEU A 540 -32.57 26.46 -10.10
N ASP A 541 -32.82 25.25 -9.59
CA ASP A 541 -32.71 24.94 -8.17
C ASP A 541 -31.23 24.77 -7.82
N LEU A 542 -30.57 25.87 -7.45
CA LEU A 542 -29.14 25.87 -7.13
C LEU A 542 -28.81 24.91 -5.97
N ARG A 543 -29.75 24.65 -5.04
CA ARG A 543 -29.54 23.71 -3.92
C ARG A 543 -29.35 22.27 -4.37
N ARG A 544 -29.68 21.97 -5.63
CA ARG A 544 -29.53 20.67 -6.29
C ARG A 544 -28.62 20.74 -7.52
N ALA A 545 -27.62 21.64 -7.48
CA ALA A 545 -26.60 21.75 -8.51
C ALA A 545 -25.90 20.40 -8.78
N PRO A 546 -25.68 20.00 -10.06
CA PRO A 546 -24.94 18.80 -10.42
C PRO A 546 -23.42 19.01 -10.29
N LEU A 547 -22.97 19.56 -9.17
CA LEU A 547 -21.56 19.89 -8.88
C LEU A 547 -21.15 19.39 -7.50
N LEU A 548 -20.02 18.68 -7.43
CA LEU A 548 -19.38 18.24 -6.19
C LEU A 548 -18.17 19.11 -5.88
N LEU A 549 -17.95 19.43 -4.60
CA LEU A 549 -16.70 20.05 -4.17
C LEU A 549 -15.56 19.03 -4.29
N LEU A 550 -14.47 19.43 -4.94
CA LEU A 550 -13.24 18.65 -5.12
C LEU A 550 -12.13 19.11 -4.15
N GLY A 551 -12.15 20.39 -3.78
CA GLY A 551 -11.24 20.92 -2.75
C GLY A 551 -11.37 22.44 -2.56
N ILE A 552 -10.84 22.89 -1.43
CA ILE A 552 -10.66 24.29 -1.08
C ILE A 552 -9.16 24.58 -1.09
N VAL A 553 -8.72 25.60 -1.82
CA VAL A 553 -7.30 25.84 -2.13
C VAL A 553 -6.86 27.21 -1.65
N ASN A 554 -5.74 27.24 -0.94
CA ASN A 554 -4.99 28.43 -0.58
C ASN A 554 -3.89 28.68 -1.64
N ARG A 555 -3.82 29.92 -2.13
CA ARG A 555 -2.74 30.46 -2.96
C ARG A 555 -2.33 31.83 -2.44
N ILE A 556 -1.96 31.89 -1.17
CA ILE A 556 -1.38 33.09 -0.59
C ILE A 556 -0.13 33.53 -1.36
N ASP A 557 0.01 34.85 -1.49
CA ASP A 557 1.22 35.50 -1.98
C ASP A 557 1.74 36.42 -0.87
N VAL A 558 2.84 36.01 -0.23
CA VAL A 558 3.54 36.79 0.81
C VAL A 558 4.61 37.72 0.24
N ARG A 559 4.85 37.69 -1.08
CA ARG A 559 5.98 38.37 -1.74
C ARG A 559 5.57 39.61 -2.51
N ASN A 560 4.36 39.68 -3.07
CA ASN A 560 3.90 40.81 -3.89
C ASN A 560 2.78 41.64 -3.23
N LEU A 561 3.14 42.40 -2.18
CA LEU A 561 2.23 43.32 -1.48
C LEU A 561 1.64 44.44 -2.38
N ALA A 562 2.19 44.66 -3.58
CA ALA A 562 1.78 45.76 -4.46
C ALA A 562 0.44 45.52 -5.19
N GLU A 563 -0.02 44.26 -5.29
CA GLU A 563 -1.26 43.88 -6.00
C GLU A 563 -2.55 44.24 -5.23
N GLY A 564 -2.45 44.64 -3.95
CA GLY A 564 -3.62 44.96 -3.12
C GLY A 564 -4.49 43.75 -2.75
N HIS A 565 -3.90 42.55 -2.70
CA HIS A 565 -4.50 41.33 -2.17
C HIS A 565 -3.42 40.35 -1.67
N ALA A 566 -3.76 39.47 -0.73
CA ALA A 566 -2.83 38.48 -0.13
C ALA A 566 -2.70 37.20 -0.98
N GLY A 567 -2.73 37.29 -2.31
CA GLY A 567 -2.96 36.12 -3.19
C GLY A 567 -4.44 35.72 -3.31
N GLU A 568 -4.74 34.42 -3.38
CA GLU A 568 -6.07 33.89 -3.72
C GLU A 568 -6.56 32.73 -2.82
N GLY A 569 -7.88 32.67 -2.60
CA GLY A 569 -8.59 31.52 -2.07
C GLY A 569 -9.52 30.94 -3.12
N ARG A 570 -9.60 29.61 -3.26
CA ARG A 570 -10.34 28.97 -4.36
C ARG A 570 -11.26 27.85 -3.88
N PHE A 571 -12.41 27.73 -4.54
CA PHE A 571 -13.26 26.54 -4.47
C PHE A 571 -13.24 25.82 -5.82
N VAL A 572 -12.86 24.56 -5.83
CA VAL A 572 -12.79 23.72 -7.03
C VAL A 572 -13.99 22.77 -7.04
N PHE A 573 -14.91 22.93 -7.99
CA PHE A 573 -16.02 22.01 -8.21
C PHE A 573 -15.79 21.13 -9.44
N GLY A 574 -16.35 19.92 -9.42
CA GLY A 574 -16.44 19.03 -10.58
C GLY A 574 -17.90 18.73 -10.89
N VAL A 575 -18.27 18.71 -12.16
CA VAL A 575 -19.64 18.35 -12.56
C VAL A 575 -19.87 16.85 -12.32
N PHE A 576 -20.97 16.52 -11.67
CA PHE A 576 -21.44 15.14 -11.47
C PHE A 576 -22.85 15.03 -12.01
N SER A 577 -23.00 14.33 -13.14
CA SER A 577 -24.27 14.21 -13.86
C SER A 577 -24.33 12.87 -14.58
N GLN A 578 -25.54 12.43 -14.95
CA GLN A 578 -25.78 11.14 -15.61
C GLN A 578 -25.26 9.92 -14.81
N GLY A 579 -25.02 10.10 -13.50
CA GLY A 579 -24.50 9.09 -12.58
C GLY A 579 -22.97 8.98 -12.50
N PHE A 580 -22.20 9.87 -13.13
CA PHE A 580 -20.73 9.82 -13.10
C PHE A 580 -20.08 11.21 -12.98
N ALA A 581 -18.83 11.20 -12.53
CA ALA A 581 -18.01 12.40 -12.46
C ALA A 581 -17.55 12.80 -13.87
N GLN A 582 -18.02 13.94 -14.36
CA GLN A 582 -17.71 14.47 -15.68
C GLN A 582 -16.31 15.06 -15.70
N GLN A 583 -15.62 14.94 -16.83
CA GLN A 583 -14.35 15.61 -17.12
C GLN A 583 -14.59 17.11 -17.41
N PHE A 584 -15.07 17.81 -16.39
CA PHE A 584 -15.47 19.22 -16.37
C PHE A 584 -15.36 19.75 -14.93
N THR A 585 -14.43 20.69 -14.71
CA THR A 585 -14.32 21.45 -13.44
C THR A 585 -14.76 22.91 -13.58
N VAL A 586 -15.28 23.47 -12.49
CA VAL A 586 -15.65 24.88 -12.33
C VAL A 586 -14.95 25.41 -11.08
N ILE A 587 -14.06 26.39 -11.26
CA ILE A 587 -13.14 26.89 -10.23
C ILE A 587 -13.50 28.35 -9.94
N LEU A 588 -13.88 28.65 -8.70
CA LEU A 588 -14.15 30.02 -8.26
C LEU A 588 -12.87 30.54 -7.58
N GLU A 589 -12.20 31.52 -8.19
CA GLU A 589 -10.91 32.05 -7.74
C GLU A 589 -11.11 33.46 -7.14
N TYR A 590 -11.11 33.54 -5.81
CA TYR A 590 -11.31 34.77 -5.05
C TYR A 590 -9.99 35.42 -4.69
N LYS A 591 -9.88 36.74 -4.82
CA LYS A 591 -8.75 37.49 -4.25
C LYS A 591 -8.92 37.58 -2.73
N LEU A 592 -7.85 37.40 -1.98
CA LEU A 592 -7.84 37.55 -0.51
C LEU A 592 -7.69 39.04 -0.15
N PRO A 593 -8.73 39.74 0.34
CA PRO A 593 -8.65 41.19 0.55
C PRO A 593 -7.56 41.56 1.57
N ALA A 594 -6.64 42.43 1.15
CA ALA A 594 -5.53 42.94 1.97
C ALA A 594 -5.16 44.35 1.49
N SER A 595 -4.67 45.21 2.37
CA SER A 595 -4.19 46.56 2.00
C SER A 595 -2.88 46.94 2.70
N THR A 596 -2.41 46.10 3.61
CA THR A 596 -1.17 46.24 4.37
C THR A 596 -0.48 44.89 4.50
N GLU A 597 0.83 44.91 4.78
CA GLU A 597 1.63 43.73 5.12
C GLU A 597 1.03 42.95 6.31
N ALA A 598 0.43 43.66 7.27
CA ALA A 598 -0.23 43.04 8.42
C ALA A 598 -1.49 42.24 8.02
N ASP A 599 -2.24 42.67 6.99
CA ASP A 599 -3.39 41.92 6.49
C ASP A 599 -2.95 40.63 5.78
N VAL A 600 -1.84 40.69 5.02
CA VAL A 600 -1.26 39.51 4.34
C VAL A 600 -0.73 38.51 5.37
N LEU A 601 -0.06 38.99 6.41
CA LEU A 601 0.42 38.15 7.51
C LEU A 601 -0.73 37.56 8.34
N ASP A 602 -1.85 38.28 8.52
CA ASP A 602 -3.06 37.74 9.15
C ASP A 602 -3.68 36.61 8.33
N TRP A 603 -3.75 36.74 7.00
CA TRP A 603 -4.16 35.65 6.11
C TRP A 603 -3.24 34.43 6.22
N ALA A 604 -1.92 34.62 6.18
CA ALA A 604 -0.93 33.54 6.28
C ALA A 604 -1.06 32.79 7.62
N ASN A 605 -1.11 33.51 8.74
CA ASN A 605 -1.28 32.91 10.06
C ASN A 605 -2.62 32.18 10.22
N ALA A 606 -3.70 32.71 9.63
CA ALA A 606 -5.01 32.08 9.73
C ALA A 606 -5.05 30.72 9.00
N TRP A 607 -4.49 30.64 7.79
CA TRP A 607 -4.34 29.36 7.08
C TRP A 607 -3.37 28.43 7.80
N HIS A 608 -2.21 28.92 8.22
CA HIS A 608 -1.19 28.11 8.88
C HIS A 608 -1.68 27.47 10.19
N ALA A 609 -2.51 28.20 10.96
CA ALA A 609 -3.11 27.67 12.19
C ALA A 609 -3.90 26.36 11.97
N LEU A 610 -4.47 26.12 10.78
CA LEU A 610 -5.20 24.90 10.44
C LEU A 610 -4.34 23.64 10.56
N GLY A 611 -3.03 23.72 10.28
CA GLY A 611 -2.10 22.60 10.38
C GLY A 611 -1.96 22.03 11.79
N SER A 612 -2.23 22.85 12.81
CA SER A 612 -2.16 22.50 14.23
C SER A 612 -3.45 21.90 14.81
N LEU A 613 -4.57 21.99 14.09
CA LEU A 613 -5.87 21.54 14.58
C LEU A 613 -6.04 20.02 14.42
N PRO A 614 -6.78 19.35 15.32
CA PRO A 614 -7.11 17.94 15.17
C PRO A 614 -7.80 17.68 13.83
N PHE A 615 -7.36 16.66 13.09
CA PHE A 615 -7.85 16.39 11.75
C PHE A 615 -8.13 14.89 11.54
N PRO A 616 -9.31 14.51 11.01
CA PRO A 616 -10.48 15.36 10.72
C PRO A 616 -11.23 15.80 11.99
N SER A 617 -11.74 17.04 12.02
CA SER A 617 -12.60 17.52 13.12
C SER A 617 -13.53 18.67 12.72
N GLU A 618 -14.59 18.87 13.51
CA GLU A 618 -15.45 20.07 13.41
C GLU A 618 -14.71 21.35 13.81
N GLU A 619 -13.69 21.27 14.68
CA GLU A 619 -12.86 22.41 15.07
C GLU A 619 -12.07 22.95 13.88
N TYR A 620 -11.44 22.04 13.12
CA TYR A 620 -10.79 22.33 11.85
C TYR A 620 -11.79 22.89 10.82
N ASN A 621 -12.95 22.23 10.62
CA ASN A 621 -13.93 22.68 9.64
C ASN A 621 -14.53 24.05 9.99
N ALA A 622 -14.69 24.37 11.27
CA ALA A 622 -15.13 25.68 11.72
C ALA A 622 -14.08 26.77 11.42
N ALA A 623 -12.81 26.54 11.75
CA ALA A 623 -11.72 27.47 11.44
C ALA A 623 -11.59 27.70 9.91
N LEU A 624 -11.64 26.64 9.11
CA LEU A 624 -11.64 26.75 7.64
C LEU A 624 -12.88 27.50 7.12
N GLN A 625 -14.04 27.37 7.77
CA GLN A 625 -15.22 28.14 7.40
C GLN A 625 -15.03 29.64 7.70
N GLU A 626 -14.44 30.01 8.85
CA GLU A 626 -14.16 31.42 9.18
C GLU A 626 -13.22 32.06 8.15
N ILE A 627 -12.16 31.34 7.76
CA ILE A 627 -11.21 31.76 6.72
C ILE A 627 -11.90 31.92 5.35
N THR A 628 -12.67 30.92 4.94
CA THR A 628 -13.36 30.96 3.62
C THR A 628 -14.45 32.02 3.56
N THR A 629 -15.17 32.25 4.66
CA THR A 629 -16.20 33.31 4.76
C THR A 629 -15.60 34.71 4.53
N ARG A 630 -14.37 34.96 4.99
CA ARG A 630 -13.68 36.26 4.83
C ARG A 630 -13.43 36.66 3.37
N PHE A 631 -13.35 35.72 2.43
CA PHE A 631 -13.15 36.01 1.00
C PHE A 631 -14.38 35.68 0.13
N ALA A 632 -15.06 34.56 0.39
CA ALA A 632 -16.19 34.14 -0.43
C ALA A 632 -17.54 34.72 0.01
N GLY A 633 -17.63 35.22 1.24
CA GLY A 633 -18.86 35.78 1.80
C GLY A 633 -19.31 37.07 1.11
N ARG A 634 -20.62 37.31 1.13
CA ARG A 634 -21.23 38.51 0.56
C ARG A 634 -20.63 39.78 1.17
N ASN A 635 -20.26 40.73 0.31
CA ASN A 635 -19.55 41.97 0.65
C ASN A 635 -18.12 41.80 1.21
N ALA A 636 -17.42 40.69 0.95
CA ALA A 636 -16.01 40.52 1.31
C ALA A 636 -15.06 41.60 0.72
N ALA A 637 -15.42 42.19 -0.43
CA ALA A 637 -14.68 43.31 -1.02
C ALA A 637 -15.63 44.42 -1.52
N PRO A 638 -16.13 45.30 -0.63
CA PRO A 638 -17.20 46.26 -0.93
C PRO A 638 -16.93 47.26 -2.08
N GLY A 639 -15.67 47.42 -2.51
CA GLY A 639 -15.27 48.26 -3.65
C GLY A 639 -15.30 47.56 -5.01
N ARG A 640 -15.60 46.26 -5.08
CA ARG A 640 -15.67 45.45 -6.31
C ARG A 640 -17.14 45.23 -6.74
N PRO A 641 -17.42 44.79 -7.99
CA PRO A 641 -18.77 44.42 -8.42
C PRO A 641 -19.46 43.47 -7.43
N ASN A 642 -20.74 43.75 -7.12
CA ASN A 642 -21.56 43.09 -6.10
C ASN A 642 -20.97 43.03 -4.68
N GLY A 643 -19.87 43.73 -4.40
CA GLY A 643 -19.10 43.60 -3.16
C GLY A 643 -18.33 42.27 -3.05
N SER A 644 -18.24 41.47 -4.12
CA SER A 644 -17.56 40.16 -4.09
C SER A 644 -16.06 40.30 -4.30
N SER A 645 -15.24 39.51 -3.58
CA SER A 645 -13.79 39.45 -3.82
C SER A 645 -13.39 38.52 -4.98
N ILE A 646 -14.38 37.93 -5.69
CA ILE A 646 -14.11 37.06 -6.84
C ILE A 646 -13.18 37.77 -7.84
N GLY A 647 -12.07 37.12 -8.17
CA GLY A 647 -11.16 37.52 -9.22
C GLY A 647 -11.72 37.08 -10.56
N GLN A 648 -11.83 35.76 -10.71
CA GLN A 648 -12.30 35.09 -11.92
C GLN A 648 -12.96 33.75 -11.57
N ILE A 649 -13.86 33.28 -12.44
CA ILE A 649 -14.26 31.87 -12.50
C ILE A 649 -13.57 31.24 -13.70
N ARG A 650 -12.95 30.08 -13.52
CA ARG A 650 -12.34 29.30 -14.59
C ARG A 650 -13.04 27.98 -14.74
N THR A 651 -13.35 27.61 -15.98
CA THR A 651 -13.91 26.29 -16.31
C THR A 651 -12.96 25.54 -17.20
N ASN A 652 -12.86 24.23 -17.02
CA ASN A 652 -11.95 23.36 -17.76
C ASN A 652 -12.69 22.06 -18.09
N GLU A 653 -12.90 21.75 -19.38
CA GLU A 653 -13.70 20.58 -19.80
C GLU A 653 -13.33 19.97 -21.16
N ILE A 654 -13.59 18.67 -21.28
CA ILE A 654 -13.71 17.91 -22.55
C ILE A 654 -15.07 17.18 -22.64
N ALA A 655 -15.83 17.16 -21.54
CA ALA A 655 -17.12 16.49 -21.47
C ALA A 655 -18.15 17.06 -22.46
N LEU A 656 -17.94 18.31 -22.94
CA LEU A 656 -18.83 18.95 -23.90
C LEU A 656 -18.34 18.81 -25.35
N ALA A 657 -17.03 18.87 -25.59
CA ALA A 657 -16.41 18.60 -26.89
C ALA A 657 -14.88 18.34 -26.79
N GLY A 658 -14.31 17.69 -27.81
CA GLY A 658 -12.86 17.62 -28.01
C GLY A 658 -12.36 18.71 -28.99
N PRO A 659 -11.15 19.28 -28.81
CA PRO A 659 -10.22 19.06 -27.70
C PRO A 659 -10.70 19.68 -26.39
N TRP A 660 -10.00 19.39 -25.29
CA TRP A 660 -10.14 20.10 -24.02
C TRP A 660 -10.12 21.63 -24.20
N GLU A 661 -11.00 22.36 -23.51
CA GLU A 661 -11.04 23.82 -23.50
C GLU A 661 -11.10 24.36 -22.06
N LEU A 662 -10.35 25.44 -21.82
CA LEU A 662 -10.47 26.30 -20.65
C LEU A 662 -11.07 27.65 -21.04
N ARG A 663 -12.01 28.15 -20.24
CA ARG A 663 -12.63 29.48 -20.36
C ARG A 663 -12.52 30.23 -19.04
N GLU A 664 -12.48 31.56 -19.12
CA GLU A 664 -12.46 32.46 -17.97
C GLU A 664 -13.70 33.37 -17.98
N PHE A 665 -14.21 33.70 -16.80
CA PHE A 665 -15.37 34.57 -16.60
C PHE A 665 -15.12 35.54 -15.45
N VAL A 666 -15.62 36.77 -15.58
CA VAL A 666 -15.53 37.80 -14.53
C VAL A 666 -16.88 38.45 -14.28
N LEU A 667 -17.06 39.06 -13.11
CA LEU A 667 -18.24 39.89 -12.84
C LEU A 667 -18.20 41.16 -13.69
N SER A 668 -19.29 41.37 -14.43
CA SER A 668 -19.57 42.57 -15.20
C SER A 668 -19.86 43.76 -14.27
N PRO A 669 -19.08 44.86 -14.30
CA PRO A 669 -19.42 46.07 -13.55
C PRO A 669 -20.76 46.71 -13.96
N GLU A 670 -21.22 46.43 -15.19
CA GLU A 670 -22.43 47.01 -15.77
C GLU A 670 -23.72 46.26 -15.38
N THR A 671 -23.67 44.92 -15.32
CA THR A 671 -24.84 44.06 -15.04
C THR A 671 -24.77 43.37 -13.68
N GLY A 672 -23.58 43.26 -13.09
CA GLY A 672 -23.32 42.43 -11.91
C GLY A 672 -23.38 40.93 -12.19
N PHE A 673 -23.55 40.49 -13.44
CA PHE A 673 -23.58 39.08 -13.83
C PHE A 673 -22.22 38.64 -14.39
N LEU A 674 -21.99 37.33 -14.48
CA LEU A 674 -20.77 36.78 -15.07
C LEU A 674 -20.79 36.92 -16.59
N ARG A 675 -19.64 37.28 -17.18
CA ARG A 675 -19.44 37.32 -18.63
C ARG A 675 -18.15 36.60 -19.04
N PRO A 676 -18.06 36.05 -20.25
CA PRO A 676 -16.80 35.55 -20.81
C PRO A 676 -15.71 36.61 -20.79
N GLU A 677 -14.48 36.20 -20.49
CA GLU A 677 -13.30 37.06 -20.38
C GLU A 677 -12.07 36.35 -20.97
N THR A 678 -11.07 37.13 -21.33
CA THR A 678 -9.78 36.64 -21.84
C THR A 678 -9.07 35.74 -20.82
N VAL A 679 -8.48 34.64 -21.30
CA VAL A 679 -7.72 33.70 -20.47
C VAL A 679 -6.34 34.28 -20.18
N LYS A 680 -6.10 34.71 -18.93
CA LYS A 680 -4.88 35.45 -18.58
C LYS A 680 -3.61 34.66 -18.86
N LEU A 681 -2.56 35.40 -19.22
CA LEU A 681 -1.23 34.90 -19.62
C LEU A 681 -1.22 33.94 -20.83
N THR A 682 -2.34 33.73 -21.53
CA THR A 682 -2.44 32.75 -22.61
C THR A 682 -2.82 33.44 -23.92
N PRO A 683 -1.92 33.59 -24.90
CA PRO A 683 -2.30 34.10 -26.20
C PRO A 683 -3.17 33.06 -26.94
N ASP A 684 -3.87 33.52 -27.97
CA ASP A 684 -4.68 32.63 -28.79
C ASP A 684 -3.81 31.54 -29.47
N GLN A 685 -4.31 30.29 -29.48
CA GLN A 685 -3.58 29.13 -29.97
C GLN A 685 -3.12 29.26 -31.43
N ASN A 686 -3.76 30.12 -32.24
CA ASN A 686 -3.35 30.39 -33.62
C ASN A 686 -1.99 31.10 -33.75
N PHE A 687 -1.42 31.63 -32.65
CA PHE A 687 -0.06 32.17 -32.64
C PHE A 687 1.03 31.12 -32.41
N ASP A 688 0.67 29.88 -32.04
CA ASP A 688 1.65 28.80 -31.91
C ASP A 688 2.30 28.48 -33.26
N GLY A 689 3.61 28.25 -33.26
CA GLY A 689 4.42 28.12 -34.48
C GLY A 689 4.70 29.43 -35.24
N THR A 690 4.18 30.59 -34.81
CA THR A 690 4.29 31.85 -35.58
C THR A 690 5.46 32.76 -35.18
N PRO A 691 5.99 33.59 -36.11
CA PRO A 691 6.99 34.61 -35.78
C PRO A 691 6.50 35.63 -34.73
N THR A 692 5.21 35.95 -34.68
CA THR A 692 4.64 36.88 -33.70
C THR A 692 4.76 36.35 -32.26
N LEU A 693 4.61 35.04 -32.06
CA LEU A 693 4.89 34.41 -30.76
C LEU A 693 6.39 34.46 -30.43
N ALA A 694 7.27 34.15 -31.40
CA ALA A 694 8.71 34.25 -31.19
C ALA A 694 9.14 35.68 -30.81
N ASP A 695 8.62 36.68 -31.51
CA ASP A 695 8.81 38.09 -31.20
C ASP A 695 8.32 38.44 -29.79
N PHE A 696 7.15 37.95 -29.37
CA PHE A 696 6.65 38.17 -28.01
C PHE A 696 7.58 37.57 -26.94
N VAL A 697 7.95 36.30 -27.07
CA VAL A 697 8.81 35.61 -26.10
C VAL A 697 10.19 36.25 -26.03
N ASN A 698 10.80 36.60 -27.17
CA ASN A 698 12.10 37.24 -27.22
C ASN A 698 12.07 38.70 -26.68
N GLN A 699 11.00 39.46 -26.92
CA GLN A 699 10.88 40.84 -26.41
C GLN A 699 10.64 40.90 -24.90
N ASN A 700 10.01 39.87 -24.33
CA ASN A 700 9.66 39.80 -22.91
C ASN A 700 10.55 38.79 -22.15
N GLU A 701 11.67 38.35 -22.73
CA GLU A 701 12.51 37.26 -22.20
C GLU A 701 12.87 37.45 -20.72
N ALA A 702 13.33 38.65 -20.35
CA ALA A 702 13.71 38.96 -18.97
C ALA A 702 12.54 38.84 -17.97
N ASP A 703 11.35 39.33 -18.34
CA ASP A 703 10.16 39.26 -17.49
C ASP A 703 9.52 37.87 -17.49
N ILE A 704 9.73 37.07 -18.54
CA ILE A 704 9.32 35.67 -18.60
C ILE A 704 10.19 34.82 -17.68
N LEU A 705 11.52 34.98 -17.74
CA LEU A 705 12.46 34.24 -16.88
C LEU A 705 12.23 34.53 -15.38
N LEU A 706 11.75 35.74 -15.07
CA LEU A 706 11.40 36.20 -13.72
C LEU A 706 9.92 36.00 -13.34
N GLU A 707 9.10 35.42 -14.23
CA GLU A 707 7.66 35.16 -14.02
C GLU A 707 6.82 36.42 -13.72
N ARG A 708 7.22 37.58 -14.28
CA ARG A 708 6.56 38.90 -14.14
C ARG A 708 5.86 39.41 -15.40
N HIS A 709 6.05 38.71 -16.52
CA HIS A 709 5.46 39.09 -17.81
C HIS A 709 3.92 39.09 -17.79
N THR A 710 3.32 39.89 -18.67
CA THR A 710 1.89 39.84 -18.97
C THR A 710 1.69 39.63 -20.47
N VAL A 711 0.67 38.86 -20.84
CA VAL A 711 0.24 38.75 -22.25
C VAL A 711 -0.81 39.84 -22.49
N PRO A 712 -0.57 40.81 -23.38
CA PRO A 712 -1.48 41.93 -23.60
C PRO A 712 -2.64 41.55 -24.53
N ASP A 713 -3.77 42.25 -24.39
CA ASP A 713 -4.93 42.10 -25.30
C ASP A 713 -4.53 42.29 -26.77
N VAL A 714 -3.62 43.21 -27.05
CA VAL A 714 -3.13 43.54 -28.39
C VAL A 714 -1.61 43.48 -28.44
N PHE A 715 -1.06 42.71 -29.39
CA PHE A 715 0.37 42.66 -29.69
C PHE A 715 0.60 42.88 -31.20
N GLN A 716 1.63 43.65 -31.57
CA GLN A 716 1.92 44.05 -32.96
C GLN A 716 0.73 44.66 -33.74
N GLY A 717 -0.27 45.21 -33.04
CA GLY A 717 -1.46 45.85 -33.64
C GLY A 717 -2.62 44.90 -33.98
N ALA A 718 -2.52 43.61 -33.62
CA ALA A 718 -3.62 42.64 -33.70
C ALA A 718 -4.00 42.16 -32.28
N PRO A 719 -5.24 41.68 -32.06
CA PRO A 719 -5.58 40.96 -30.84
C PRO A 719 -4.63 39.77 -30.63
N PHE A 720 -4.27 39.49 -29.38
CA PHE A 720 -3.24 38.50 -29.02
C PHE A 720 -3.66 37.60 -27.84
N LEU A 721 -4.11 38.18 -26.72
CA LEU A 721 -4.61 37.42 -25.57
C LEU A 721 -5.88 36.62 -25.95
N GLY A 722 -5.88 35.31 -25.68
CA GLY A 722 -6.90 34.38 -26.15
C GLY A 722 -8.24 34.50 -25.41
N GLY A 723 -9.34 34.27 -26.15
CA GLY A 723 -10.69 34.21 -25.57
C GLY A 723 -11.02 32.90 -24.85
N SER A 724 -10.30 31.83 -25.20
CA SER A 724 -10.32 30.52 -24.56
C SER A 724 -8.95 29.87 -24.76
N SER A 725 -8.69 28.74 -24.09
CA SER A 725 -7.43 28.00 -24.23
C SER A 725 -7.72 26.53 -24.52
N PHE A 726 -7.30 26.06 -25.69
CA PHE A 726 -7.43 24.65 -26.08
C PHE A 726 -6.17 23.88 -25.72
N ASN A 727 -6.31 22.67 -25.16
CA ASN A 727 -5.17 21.78 -24.97
C ASN A 727 -5.08 20.74 -26.09
N ASN A 728 -4.02 20.89 -26.88
CA ASN A 728 -3.58 20.00 -27.95
C ASN A 728 -2.49 19.00 -27.48
N LEU A 729 -2.17 18.99 -26.18
CA LEU A 729 -1.13 18.21 -25.49
C LEU A 729 0.31 18.59 -25.85
N THR A 730 0.54 19.72 -26.54
CA THR A 730 1.88 20.19 -26.91
C THR A 730 2.40 21.31 -26.01
N ALA A 731 3.70 21.56 -26.12
CA ALA A 731 4.35 22.76 -25.59
C ALA A 731 4.19 23.92 -26.57
N TRP A 732 4.20 25.16 -26.08
CA TRP A 732 4.33 26.34 -26.94
C TRP A 732 5.68 26.36 -27.65
N PHE A 733 5.65 26.54 -28.96
CA PHE A 733 6.84 26.52 -29.81
C PHE A 733 6.72 27.54 -30.94
N ALA A 734 7.78 28.30 -31.22
CA ALA A 734 7.87 29.08 -32.45
C ALA A 734 9.30 29.07 -33.01
N PRO A 735 9.48 28.87 -34.33
CA PRO A 735 10.77 29.07 -34.98
C PRO A 735 11.26 30.51 -34.76
N GLY A 736 12.44 30.65 -34.14
CA GLY A 736 13.04 31.95 -33.85
C GLY A 736 12.98 32.39 -32.39
N ILE A 737 12.37 31.63 -31.48
CA ILE A 737 12.61 31.83 -30.03
C ILE A 737 14.10 31.54 -29.74
N LEU A 738 14.76 32.47 -29.05
CA LEU A 738 16.22 32.43 -28.83
C LEU A 738 16.62 31.67 -27.57
N ASN A 739 15.74 31.60 -26.57
CA ASN A 739 16.01 30.99 -25.26
C ASN A 739 14.93 29.95 -24.91
N ASN A 740 15.34 28.68 -24.74
CA ASN A 740 14.43 27.60 -24.39
C ASN A 740 13.90 27.70 -22.95
N GLU A 741 14.64 28.29 -22.02
CA GLU A 741 14.18 28.48 -20.65
C GLU A 741 13.05 29.50 -20.59
N ALA A 742 13.17 30.59 -21.36
CA ALA A 742 12.09 31.55 -21.51
C ALA A 742 10.87 30.91 -22.19
N ARG A 743 11.06 30.10 -23.24
CA ARG A 743 9.98 29.30 -23.86
C ARG A 743 9.28 28.40 -22.83
N HIS A 744 10.03 27.67 -22.00
CA HIS A 744 9.50 26.77 -20.98
C HIS A 744 8.69 27.52 -19.91
N LYS A 745 9.27 28.57 -19.31
CA LYS A 745 8.59 29.40 -18.31
C LYS A 745 7.37 30.13 -18.87
N PHE A 746 7.43 30.61 -20.11
CA PHE A 746 6.25 31.15 -20.79
C PHE A 746 5.15 30.08 -20.91
N SER A 747 5.49 28.91 -21.45
CA SER A 747 4.57 27.79 -21.64
C SER A 747 3.91 27.34 -20.34
N LEU A 748 4.69 27.17 -19.25
CA LEU A 748 4.19 26.85 -17.91
C LEU A 748 3.27 27.91 -17.30
N ASN A 749 3.37 29.18 -17.72
CA ASN A 749 2.46 30.25 -17.26
C ASN A 749 1.19 30.37 -18.12
N THR A 750 1.11 29.70 -19.25
CA THR A 750 -0.11 29.59 -20.05
C THR A 750 -1.02 28.45 -19.57
N CYS A 751 -2.33 28.56 -19.80
CA CYS A 751 -3.28 27.53 -19.40
C CYS A 751 -3.08 26.20 -20.16
N ASN A 752 -2.90 26.24 -21.48
CA ASN A 752 -2.67 25.07 -22.32
C ASN A 752 -1.29 24.44 -22.11
N GLY A 753 -0.24 25.23 -21.85
CA GLY A 753 1.11 24.71 -21.59
C GLY A 753 1.24 24.08 -20.18
N CYS A 754 0.75 24.76 -19.13
CA CYS A 754 0.72 24.21 -17.77
C CYS A 754 -0.08 22.89 -17.71
N HIS A 755 -1.24 22.87 -18.34
CA HIS A 755 -2.09 21.68 -18.43
C HIS A 755 -1.70 20.75 -19.60
N GLY A 756 -0.55 20.96 -20.26
CA GLY A 756 -0.10 20.22 -21.44
C GLY A 756 0.81 19.03 -21.09
N ALA A 757 0.57 17.89 -21.75
CA ALA A 757 1.35 16.67 -21.48
C ALA A 757 2.85 16.82 -21.79
N ALA A 758 3.21 17.68 -22.75
CA ALA A 758 4.60 17.92 -23.14
C ALA A 758 5.44 18.67 -22.09
N GLU A 759 4.84 19.55 -21.28
CA GLU A 759 5.58 20.33 -20.26
C GLU A 759 5.48 19.70 -18.87
N THR A 760 4.31 19.15 -18.53
CA THR A 760 3.99 18.76 -17.14
C THR A 760 3.54 17.31 -16.98
N GLY A 761 3.48 16.54 -18.07
CA GLY A 761 2.93 15.17 -18.08
C GLY A 761 1.42 15.11 -17.84
N THR A 762 0.74 16.25 -17.78
CA THR A 762 -0.69 16.32 -17.42
C THR A 762 -1.58 16.07 -18.64
N GLY A 763 -2.51 15.11 -18.54
CA GLY A 763 -3.46 14.79 -19.62
C GLY A 763 -4.53 15.85 -19.86
N PHE A 764 -4.89 16.63 -18.83
CA PHE A 764 -5.21 18.08 -18.87
C PHE A 764 -5.53 18.56 -17.46
N LEU A 765 -6.40 17.88 -16.70
CA LEU A 765 -6.78 18.33 -15.36
C LEU A 765 -5.66 18.17 -14.31
N HIS A 766 -5.36 19.26 -13.61
CA HIS A 766 -4.52 19.23 -12.40
C HIS A 766 -5.26 18.73 -11.16
N VAL A 767 -6.59 18.86 -11.15
CA VAL A 767 -7.51 18.34 -10.12
C VAL A 767 -8.56 17.51 -10.82
N ASN A 768 -8.53 16.19 -10.61
CA ASN A 768 -9.47 15.30 -11.29
C ASN A 768 -10.85 15.32 -10.61
N PRO A 769 -11.94 15.14 -11.36
CA PRO A 769 -13.28 14.92 -10.82
C PRO A 769 -13.30 13.65 -9.98
N ARG A 770 -14.09 13.65 -8.91
CA ARG A 770 -14.17 12.54 -7.95
C ARG A 770 -15.57 11.91 -7.91
N PHE A 771 -15.65 10.66 -7.49
CA PHE A 771 -16.92 10.04 -7.09
C PHE A 771 -17.21 10.33 -5.60
N PRO A 772 -18.49 10.36 -5.18
CA PRO A 772 -18.84 10.38 -3.77
C PRO A 772 -18.14 9.27 -2.97
N GLY A 773 -17.67 9.56 -1.76
CA GLY A 773 -16.87 8.67 -0.92
C GLY A 773 -15.39 8.50 -1.30
N GLY A 774 -14.88 9.21 -2.31
CA GLY A 774 -13.45 9.23 -2.67
C GLY A 774 -12.92 10.63 -2.94
N GLU A 775 -11.69 10.94 -2.51
CA GLU A 775 -11.09 12.27 -2.72
C GLU A 775 -10.73 12.53 -4.18
N ALA A 776 -10.56 13.82 -4.53
CA ALA A 776 -9.97 14.19 -5.82
C ALA A 776 -8.49 13.73 -5.89
N SER A 777 -8.07 13.23 -7.05
CA SER A 777 -6.66 12.95 -7.37
C SER A 777 -6.03 14.15 -8.09
N LEU A 778 -4.76 14.41 -7.79
CA LEU A 778 -4.01 15.52 -8.35
C LEU A 778 -3.02 15.03 -9.43
N SER A 779 -2.71 15.88 -10.41
CA SER A 779 -1.68 15.58 -11.42
C SER A 779 -0.27 15.62 -10.83
N GLY A 780 0.68 14.91 -11.45
CA GLY A 780 2.10 14.94 -11.07
C GLY A 780 2.71 16.35 -10.97
N PHE A 781 2.28 17.30 -11.81
CA PHE A 781 2.67 18.72 -11.68
C PHE A 781 2.43 19.31 -10.28
N MET A 782 1.31 18.95 -9.66
CA MET A 782 0.90 19.45 -8.36
C MET A 782 1.70 18.77 -7.23
N THR A 783 2.01 17.48 -7.37
CA THR A 783 2.51 16.63 -6.26
C THR A 783 3.99 16.23 -6.37
N GLY A 784 4.64 16.50 -7.50
CA GLY A 784 5.97 15.99 -7.83
C GLY A 784 5.96 15.11 -9.08
N ILE A 785 6.65 15.56 -10.14
CA ILE A 785 6.96 14.80 -11.34
C ILE A 785 8.31 15.27 -11.91
N SER A 786 9.05 14.35 -12.53
CA SER A 786 10.21 14.68 -13.38
C SER A 786 9.92 14.27 -14.82
N ILE A 787 10.05 15.20 -15.76
CA ILE A 787 9.72 15.03 -17.19
C ILE A 787 10.80 15.69 -18.06
N PRO A 788 11.27 15.06 -19.15
CA PRO A 788 12.20 15.72 -20.08
C PRO A 788 11.54 16.89 -20.80
N ASP A 789 12.23 18.03 -20.84
CA ASP A 789 11.84 19.21 -21.62
C ASP A 789 11.63 18.81 -23.09
N PRO A 790 10.50 19.20 -23.72
CA PRO A 790 10.13 18.71 -25.04
C PRO A 790 11.03 19.23 -26.18
N VAL A 791 11.93 20.18 -25.90
CA VAL A 791 12.87 20.76 -26.86
C VAL A 791 14.31 20.30 -26.59
N THR A 792 14.78 20.36 -25.34
CA THR A 792 16.18 20.00 -25.00
C THR A 792 16.36 18.56 -24.52
N GLY A 793 15.29 17.89 -24.05
CA GLY A 793 15.36 16.60 -23.37
C GLY A 793 15.90 16.67 -21.94
N GLU A 794 16.19 17.87 -21.43
CA GLU A 794 16.67 18.12 -20.07
C GLU A 794 15.60 17.76 -19.04
N LEU A 795 15.95 17.04 -17.97
CA LEU A 795 14.97 16.57 -16.99
C LEU A 795 14.49 17.73 -16.09
N ARG A 796 13.28 18.23 -16.33
CA ARG A 796 12.61 19.22 -15.48
C ARG A 796 11.92 18.52 -14.32
N THR A 797 12.02 19.07 -13.11
CA THR A 797 11.29 18.57 -11.93
C THR A 797 10.29 19.62 -11.46
N LEU A 798 9.02 19.22 -11.36
CA LEU A 798 7.89 20.10 -11.10
C LEU A 798 7.13 19.60 -9.87
N ASN A 799 6.94 20.47 -8.88
CA ASN A 799 6.13 20.19 -7.70
C ASN A 799 5.52 21.50 -7.18
N ASP A 800 4.36 21.89 -7.73
CA ASP A 800 3.76 23.19 -7.42
C ASP A 800 3.23 23.27 -5.97
N LEU A 801 2.73 22.18 -5.37
CA LEU A 801 2.38 22.18 -3.95
C LEU A 801 3.63 22.25 -3.06
N GLY A 802 4.68 21.50 -3.39
CA GLY A 802 5.96 21.55 -2.68
C GLY A 802 6.62 22.93 -2.75
N ARG A 803 6.53 23.63 -3.88
CA ARG A 803 6.95 25.04 -4.01
C ARG A 803 6.13 25.93 -3.08
N ARG A 804 4.79 25.85 -3.12
CA ARG A 804 3.91 26.66 -2.26
C ARG A 804 4.11 26.36 -0.76
N ASN A 805 4.48 25.14 -0.40
CA ASN A 805 4.84 24.72 0.96
C ASN A 805 6.12 25.42 1.46
N GLN A 806 7.07 25.70 0.56
CA GLN A 806 8.29 26.48 0.86
C GLN A 806 8.07 28.00 0.81
N ASP A 807 7.00 28.46 0.15
CA ASP A 807 6.67 29.88 -0.01
C ASP A 807 5.82 30.44 1.15
N LEU A 808 5.10 29.59 1.90
CA LEU A 808 4.22 29.92 3.01
C LEU A 808 4.92 29.78 4.38
#